data_AF-A0A9P5BFX2-F1
#
_entry.id   AF-A0A9P5BFX2-F1
#
_cell.length_a   1.000
_cell.length_b   1.000
_cell.length_c   1.000
_cell.angle_alpha   90.00
_cell.angle_beta   90.00
_cell.angle_gamma   90.00
#
_symmetry.space_group_name_H-M   'P 1'
#
loop_
_entity.id
_entity.type
_entity.pdbx_description
1 polymer ?
#
loop_
_entity_poly.entity_id
_entity_poly.type
_entity_poly.pdbx_seq_one_letter_code
_entity_poly.pdbx_strand_id
1 'polypeptide(L)'
;MKLINIIPIHLFLHCTHATFLPKDDVPDGPGVVYSKPPDGGIKWTRCNLGIPEYKKYEKNKALECGTLKVPLDYTDKYTNTTILNLIKLKADEKSTEKAPRGSIIVNFGGPGASGVEGLLLLQALVDVDIVRSLQYDIISFDPRGTGKTMVPPVDEGILTEMSEELVYTVQNSAYFLTQDLLSDALDYISTFAEFFVTRDEEYREFRGTAFVARDIAAIATALGEGDRINYWGISYGTVLGQVLAGMFPDRIERMLLDSNLLADDYVKNLGLDSIMDAEKALYHFYDECMAATNNTCHSANKLPEDRDDFLEVLDRVFMVCTGVGGGLGRPKSLSLTLWFLTSLYGPLPGYLWLDELIDTALEGNRSMCPQQIYPVANMTAPWNPQSDLAHLAIMCSDATFRIETIEEGISLYKDERANKDPFFLPMLASRVACSRWNTHAAQPIDLGSLSRVKTKNPILLVNGKYDPVTPLDHARKISARFPGSQVVVHEGVGHSIFAHSSSCILAKVVEYFISGKVPLEEITCKPDQTAFELVDAKRKEMEGLAGKVFLLTELVNRRLLSAKTTINPYQISSSPTRSGGVRMSADILATGGKASPSMGVETRNDNNGDLVTATEEQSLQRGLHERHLSMLGIAGAIGTGLFLGLGQSVQTGGPLGALLGYATVGLVVCAVQFALGEVAALLPVTGAFVRHAEFLVDPAWGFAIGWNLVYGNILSIPSEITAICVLFEFWTDINPSLWIIIFIVLTTVVGLCFVRVFGEVEFWFALLKILLVVFLIIMGLVINLGGVPGTERIGFRYWKDPGPFVEYIASGSWGQFLGYWSVMTSAVFSFAGVESIAMAAAETRNPARAIPKACKNVFIRILVFYILAILIVGMLVRSDDERLNDQSGAAGQSPFVIAASAAGIPAIPSVVNAVVITSAWSASNQSLLAGTRVLYGLALKRQAPQIFLRTTAWGVPYVCVLFFTCFMFLSFMSLSNGAMTVFWWLVDLTAAGVLISWASILLNHIRLRLAMKKQGIPIKKLPWHNSWTFYSSYAGLFMTLLILLTGGFRVFTRGNWDPVGFVSSYLDIPLVIGAYLIWKFVKKTKVVPLAEIPLQDAFRKSEEDHEVVNA
;
A
#
# COMPACT_ATOMS: atom_id res chain seq x y z
N MET A 1 21.98 15.16 39.83
CA MET A 1 22.22 15.88 38.56
C MET A 1 23.09 15.08 37.55
N LYS A 2 22.97 13.75 37.45
CA LYS A 2 23.55 12.95 36.34
C LYS A 2 22.69 11.70 36.12
N LEU A 3 21.54 11.84 35.45
CA LEU A 3 20.78 10.71 34.88
C LEU A 3 19.61 11.14 33.96
N ILE A 4 19.30 12.43 33.83
CA ILE A 4 18.13 12.91 33.05
C ILE A 4 18.49 13.34 31.60
N ASN A 5 19.78 13.49 31.26
CA ASN A 5 20.19 13.94 29.92
C ASN A 5 20.29 12.82 28.87
N ILE A 6 19.96 11.57 29.19
CA ILE A 6 20.26 10.42 28.33
C ILE A 6 19.03 9.87 27.60
N ILE A 7 17.80 10.12 28.06
CA ILE A 7 16.60 9.52 27.45
C ILE A 7 16.12 10.28 26.19
N PRO A 8 16.04 11.62 26.15
CA PRO A 8 15.68 12.34 24.93
C PRO A 8 16.77 12.18 23.86
N ILE A 9 18.04 12.16 24.27
CA ILE A 9 19.19 11.95 23.38
C ILE A 9 19.29 10.49 22.93
N HIS A 10 18.94 9.47 23.73
CA HIS A 10 18.86 8.08 23.25
C HIS A 10 17.67 7.84 22.31
N LEU A 11 16.51 8.46 22.54
CA LEU A 11 15.41 8.41 21.56
C LEU A 11 15.79 9.17 20.27
N PHE A 12 16.44 10.33 20.40
CA PHE A 12 16.93 11.09 19.25
C PHE A 12 18.07 10.37 18.53
N LEU A 13 18.94 9.64 19.23
CA LEU A 13 20.02 8.80 18.67
C LEU A 13 19.49 7.50 18.06
N HIS A 14 18.43 6.89 18.59
CA HIS A 14 17.75 5.77 17.94
C HIS A 14 16.96 6.21 16.70
N CYS A 15 16.37 7.42 16.71
CA CYS A 15 15.73 8.00 15.52
C CYS A 15 16.73 8.56 14.50
N THR A 16 17.91 9.03 14.93
CA THR A 16 19.00 9.42 14.00
C THR A 16 19.80 8.21 13.49
N HIS A 17 19.91 7.11 14.24
CA HIS A 17 20.36 5.82 13.72
C HIS A 17 19.42 5.22 12.67
N ALA A 18 18.14 5.61 12.67
CA ALA A 18 17.20 5.24 11.61
C ALA A 18 17.24 6.19 10.39
N THR A 19 17.98 7.30 10.45
CA THR A 19 18.01 8.34 9.39
C THR A 19 19.40 8.71 8.86
N PHE A 20 20.47 8.20 9.47
CA PHE A 20 21.76 8.01 8.82
C PHE A 20 22.08 6.52 8.90
N LEU A 21 22.13 5.84 7.77
CA LEU A 21 23.12 4.78 7.63
C LEU A 21 24.44 5.52 7.42
N PRO A 22 25.35 5.58 8.40
CA PRO A 22 26.75 5.75 8.05
C PRO A 22 27.08 4.61 7.09
N LYS A 23 27.85 4.92 6.07
CA LYS A 23 28.33 3.94 5.10
C LYS A 23 29.29 2.91 5.70
N ASP A 24 29.49 2.91 7.03
CA ASP A 24 30.57 2.17 7.69
C ASP A 24 30.18 1.49 9.03
N ASP A 25 28.92 1.48 9.47
CA ASP A 25 28.49 0.71 10.66
C ASP A 25 27.14 0.02 10.42
N VAL A 26 27.16 -0.98 9.55
CA VAL A 26 26.21 -2.10 9.66
C VAL A 26 26.60 -2.80 10.95
N PRO A 27 25.71 -3.00 11.95
CA PRO A 27 26.04 -3.90 13.04
C PRO A 27 26.43 -5.21 12.38
N ASP A 28 27.66 -5.69 12.61
CA ASP A 28 28.04 -7.06 12.26
C ASP A 28 26.91 -7.95 12.77
N GLY A 29 26.00 -8.35 11.85
CA GLY A 29 24.91 -9.25 12.18
C GLY A 29 25.56 -10.43 12.87
N PRO A 30 25.03 -10.86 14.03
CA PRO A 30 25.75 -11.62 15.06
C PRO A 30 26.78 -12.54 14.42
N GLY A 31 28.05 -12.11 14.40
CA GLY A 31 29.05 -12.51 13.39
C GLY A 31 28.72 -13.83 12.71
N VAL A 32 27.99 -13.76 11.59
CA VAL A 32 27.44 -14.94 10.90
C VAL A 32 28.61 -15.83 10.55
N VAL A 33 28.63 -17.02 11.14
CA VAL A 33 29.72 -17.96 10.93
C VAL A 33 29.62 -18.43 9.49
N TYR A 34 30.56 -17.99 8.67
CA TYR A 34 30.89 -18.67 7.43
C TYR A 34 31.50 -20.02 7.81
N SER A 35 30.68 -20.97 8.24
CA SER A 35 31.13 -22.34 8.41
C SER A 35 31.27 -22.89 7.00
N LYS A 36 32.52 -23.11 6.56
CA LYS A 36 32.79 -24.04 5.45
C LYS A 36 31.95 -25.30 5.68
N PRO A 37 31.39 -25.93 4.62
CA PRO A 37 30.62 -27.16 4.75
C PRO A 37 31.36 -28.13 5.69
N PRO A 38 30.66 -28.74 6.68
CA PRO A 38 31.30 -29.53 7.73
C PRO A 38 32.16 -30.69 7.20
N ASP A 39 31.84 -31.20 6.01
CA ASP A 39 32.50 -32.31 5.34
C ASP A 39 32.89 -31.92 3.91
N GLY A 40 34.12 -32.22 3.51
CA GLY A 40 34.71 -31.74 2.26
C GLY A 40 34.04 -32.24 0.97
N GLY A 41 33.57 -31.30 0.16
CA GLY A 41 33.23 -31.46 -1.26
C GLY A 41 31.97 -32.28 -1.59
N ILE A 42 31.41 -32.07 -2.78
CA ILE A 42 30.25 -32.84 -3.27
C ILE A 42 30.73 -34.17 -3.88
N LYS A 43 30.27 -35.29 -3.34
CA LYS A 43 30.56 -36.62 -3.90
C LYS A 43 29.54 -36.97 -4.99
N TRP A 44 29.95 -36.82 -6.24
CA TRP A 44 29.13 -37.19 -7.39
C TRP A 44 29.11 -38.69 -7.62
N THR A 45 27.91 -39.25 -7.82
CA THR A 45 27.69 -40.65 -8.16
C THR A 45 26.68 -40.76 -9.30
N ARG A 46 26.59 -41.94 -9.92
CA ARG A 46 25.53 -42.17 -10.91
C ARG A 46 24.16 -42.04 -10.24
N CYS A 47 23.26 -41.27 -10.86
CA CYS A 47 21.91 -41.09 -10.33
C CYS A 47 21.16 -42.42 -10.20
N ASN A 48 20.54 -42.59 -9.03
CA ASN A 48 19.53 -43.61 -8.74
C ASN A 48 18.44 -42.92 -7.91
N LEU A 49 17.45 -42.36 -8.59
CA LEU A 49 16.34 -41.61 -8.01
C LEU A 49 15.29 -42.56 -7.40
N GLY A 50 15.32 -43.84 -7.78
CA GLY A 50 14.44 -44.87 -7.23
C GLY A 50 13.00 -44.83 -7.75
N ILE A 51 12.75 -44.07 -8.82
CA ILE A 51 11.43 -43.84 -9.42
C ILE A 51 11.36 -44.53 -10.79
N PRO A 52 10.41 -45.45 -11.03
CA PRO A 52 10.30 -46.19 -12.28
C PRO A 52 10.26 -45.32 -13.55
N GLU A 53 9.53 -44.20 -13.50
CA GLU A 53 9.32 -43.25 -14.59
C GLU A 53 10.62 -42.56 -15.03
N TYR A 54 11.55 -42.34 -14.09
CA TYR A 54 12.82 -41.67 -14.36
C TYR A 54 13.96 -42.61 -14.74
N LYS A 55 13.77 -43.93 -14.67
CA LYS A 55 14.78 -44.92 -15.12
C LYS A 55 15.25 -44.69 -16.56
N LYS A 56 14.41 -44.09 -17.41
CA LYS A 56 14.79 -43.73 -18.79
C LYS A 56 15.87 -42.64 -18.83
N TYR A 57 15.82 -41.68 -17.92
CA TYR A 57 16.79 -40.59 -17.82
C TYR A 57 18.09 -41.04 -17.13
N GLU A 58 18.02 -41.95 -16.14
CA GLU A 58 19.18 -42.55 -15.46
C GLU A 58 20.09 -43.39 -16.38
N LYS A 59 19.62 -43.71 -17.59
CA LYS A 59 20.45 -44.31 -18.65
C LYS A 59 21.46 -43.32 -19.21
N ASN A 60 21.21 -42.02 -19.11
CA ASN A 60 22.15 -41.01 -19.55
C ASN A 60 23.38 -40.99 -18.63
N LYS A 61 24.54 -41.39 -19.17
CA LYS A 61 25.80 -41.46 -18.43
C LYS A 61 26.37 -40.10 -18.04
N ALA A 62 25.87 -39.00 -18.65
CA ALA A 62 26.26 -37.64 -18.29
C ALA A 62 25.58 -37.13 -17.01
N LEU A 63 24.58 -37.86 -16.49
CA LEU A 63 23.80 -37.47 -15.32
C LEU A 63 24.42 -38.04 -14.03
N GLU A 64 24.74 -37.17 -13.08
CA GLU A 64 25.26 -37.51 -11.76
C GLU A 64 24.42 -36.89 -10.66
N CYS A 65 24.31 -37.57 -9.53
CA CYS A 65 23.58 -37.11 -8.35
C CYS A 65 24.55 -37.03 -7.17
N GLY A 66 24.33 -36.05 -6.30
CA GLY A 66 25.16 -35.80 -5.13
C GLY A 66 24.32 -35.22 -4.00
N THR A 67 24.92 -35.17 -2.82
CA THR A 67 24.33 -34.52 -1.64
C THR A 67 25.32 -33.56 -1.03
N LEU A 68 24.82 -32.49 -0.41
CA LEU A 68 25.64 -31.52 0.32
C LEU A 68 25.03 -31.28 1.71
N LYS A 69 25.84 -31.46 2.74
CA LYS A 69 25.45 -31.16 4.12
C LYS A 69 25.66 -29.67 4.41
N VAL A 70 24.62 -29.00 4.87
CA VAL A 70 24.61 -27.55 5.15
C VAL A 70 23.99 -27.27 6.53
N PRO A 71 24.28 -26.12 7.15
CA PRO A 71 23.59 -25.69 8.36
C PRO A 71 22.07 -25.66 8.17
N LEU A 72 21.32 -26.20 9.13
CA LEU A 72 19.86 -26.08 9.16
C LEU A 72 19.46 -24.62 9.38
N ASP A 73 20.13 -23.94 10.31
CA ASP A 73 19.95 -22.52 10.57
C ASP A 73 21.30 -21.80 10.41
N TYR A 74 21.31 -20.79 9.53
CA TYR A 74 22.49 -19.98 9.26
C TYR A 74 22.64 -18.79 10.23
N THR A 75 21.67 -18.55 11.10
CA THR A 75 21.67 -17.44 12.07
C THR A 75 22.23 -17.84 13.44
N ASP A 76 22.23 -19.12 13.78
CA ASP A 76 22.85 -19.66 15.00
C ASP A 76 24.11 -20.50 14.68
N LYS A 77 25.12 -20.37 15.54
CA LYS A 77 26.45 -20.99 15.44
C LYS A 77 26.48 -22.44 15.96
N TYR A 78 25.45 -22.87 16.69
CA TYR A 78 25.37 -24.18 17.33
C TYR A 78 24.36 -25.13 16.65
N THR A 79 24.15 -24.94 15.35
CA THR A 79 22.99 -25.48 14.64
C THR A 79 23.14 -26.90 14.13
N ASN A 80 22.01 -27.63 14.15
CA ASN A 80 21.84 -28.90 13.43
C ASN A 80 22.13 -28.71 11.93
N THR A 81 22.33 -29.82 11.21
CA THR A 81 22.58 -29.79 9.75
C THR A 81 21.45 -30.43 8.96
N THR A 82 21.19 -29.93 7.76
CA THR A 82 20.31 -30.56 6.77
C THR A 82 21.10 -31.01 5.54
N ILE A 83 20.50 -31.83 4.68
CA ILE A 83 21.11 -32.37 3.47
C ILE A 83 20.37 -31.84 2.25
N LEU A 84 21.10 -31.18 1.36
CA LEU A 84 20.63 -30.78 0.04
C LEU A 84 20.83 -31.92 -0.95
N ASN A 85 19.82 -32.17 -1.79
CA ASN A 85 19.92 -33.11 -2.92
C ASN A 85 20.25 -32.34 -4.19
N LEU A 86 21.26 -32.82 -4.93
CA LEU A 86 21.76 -32.19 -6.14
C LEU A 86 21.76 -33.16 -7.32
N ILE A 87 21.61 -32.59 -8.50
CA ILE A 87 21.78 -33.26 -9.78
C ILE A 87 22.73 -32.45 -10.65
N LYS A 88 23.51 -33.14 -11.47
CA LYS A 88 24.44 -32.54 -12.42
C LYS A 88 24.31 -33.21 -13.77
N LEU A 89 24.23 -32.40 -14.81
CA LEU A 89 24.39 -32.80 -16.20
C LEU A 89 25.76 -32.31 -16.68
N LYS A 90 26.64 -33.25 -17.02
CA LYS A 90 27.98 -32.92 -17.54
C LYS A 90 27.91 -32.22 -18.89
N ALA A 91 28.86 -31.31 -19.12
CA ALA A 91 29.10 -30.74 -20.43
C ALA A 91 29.38 -31.83 -21.49
N ASP A 92 28.94 -31.62 -22.73
CA ASP A 92 29.12 -32.60 -23.81
C ASP A 92 30.56 -32.63 -24.34
N GLU A 93 31.33 -33.62 -23.88
CA GLU A 93 32.73 -33.88 -24.29
C GLU A 93 32.89 -34.18 -25.79
N LYS A 94 31.84 -34.66 -26.49
CA LYS A 94 31.96 -35.02 -27.92
C LYS A 94 31.99 -33.81 -28.85
N SER A 95 31.57 -32.65 -28.38
CA SER A 95 31.46 -31.45 -29.21
C SER A 95 32.73 -30.59 -29.23
N THR A 96 33.64 -30.72 -28.25
CA THR A 96 34.80 -29.81 -28.14
C THR A 96 36.08 -30.46 -27.59
N GLU A 97 37.23 -30.13 -28.22
CA GLU A 97 38.60 -30.54 -27.79
C GLU A 97 39.08 -29.87 -26.48
N LYS A 98 38.22 -29.14 -25.75
CA LYS A 98 38.60 -28.29 -24.60
C LYS A 98 37.87 -28.73 -23.33
N ALA A 99 38.55 -28.61 -22.19
CA ALA A 99 37.98 -28.88 -20.87
C ALA A 99 36.78 -27.95 -20.55
N PRO A 100 35.81 -28.40 -19.73
CA PRO A 100 34.66 -27.59 -19.30
C PRO A 100 35.09 -26.28 -18.64
N ARG A 101 34.28 -25.22 -18.80
CA ARG A 101 34.57 -23.86 -18.27
C ARG A 101 34.31 -23.71 -16.77
N GLY A 102 33.64 -24.69 -16.17
CA GLY A 102 33.18 -24.71 -14.79
C GLY A 102 31.74 -25.20 -14.72
N SER A 103 31.05 -24.85 -13.64
CA SER A 103 29.67 -25.23 -13.38
C SER A 103 28.73 -24.02 -13.33
N ILE A 104 27.49 -24.17 -13.82
CA ILE A 104 26.38 -23.21 -13.65
C ILE A 104 25.33 -23.84 -12.73
N ILE A 105 24.98 -23.13 -11.66
CA ILE A 105 23.87 -23.52 -10.78
C ILE A 105 22.58 -22.94 -11.36
N VAL A 106 21.66 -23.82 -11.76
CA VAL A 106 20.38 -23.47 -12.36
C VAL A 106 19.27 -23.70 -11.34
N ASN A 107 18.35 -22.75 -11.24
CA ASN A 107 17.10 -22.92 -10.52
C ASN A 107 15.93 -22.55 -11.46
N PHE A 108 15.06 -23.52 -11.73
CA PHE A 108 13.97 -23.39 -12.70
C PHE A 108 12.79 -22.54 -12.22
N GLY A 109 12.79 -22.10 -10.94
CA GLY A 109 11.71 -21.31 -10.36
C GLY A 109 10.48 -22.11 -9.98
N GLY A 110 9.41 -21.41 -9.57
CA GLY A 110 8.36 -21.94 -8.71
C GLY A 110 8.89 -22.20 -7.29
N PRO A 111 8.48 -21.47 -6.24
CA PRO A 111 9.06 -21.66 -4.90
C PRO A 111 8.95 -23.11 -4.40
N GLY A 112 7.94 -23.86 -4.84
CA GLY A 112 7.75 -25.28 -4.51
C GLY A 112 8.33 -26.31 -5.49
N ALA A 113 9.04 -25.90 -6.54
CA ALA A 113 9.52 -26.83 -7.57
C ALA A 113 10.88 -27.45 -7.21
N SER A 114 11.04 -28.73 -7.56
CA SER A 114 12.30 -29.45 -7.43
C SER A 114 13.25 -29.09 -8.58
N GLY A 115 14.46 -28.65 -8.25
CA GLY A 115 15.49 -28.45 -9.26
C GLY A 115 16.04 -29.76 -9.81
N VAL A 116 16.02 -30.85 -9.03
CA VAL A 116 16.39 -32.20 -9.53
C VAL A 116 15.48 -32.59 -10.69
N GLU A 117 14.18 -32.42 -10.52
CA GLU A 117 13.20 -32.75 -11.54
C GLU A 117 13.20 -31.77 -12.72
N GLY A 118 13.34 -30.47 -12.45
CA GLY A 118 13.45 -29.46 -13.51
C GLY A 118 14.56 -29.80 -14.52
N LEU A 119 15.70 -30.33 -14.05
CA LEU A 119 16.79 -30.74 -14.93
C LEU A 119 16.48 -32.01 -15.75
N LEU A 120 15.69 -32.94 -15.20
CA LEU A 120 15.21 -34.13 -15.94
C LEU A 120 14.22 -33.72 -17.04
N LEU A 121 13.31 -32.79 -16.73
CA LEU A 121 12.32 -32.27 -17.67
C LEU A 121 12.97 -31.46 -18.79
N LEU A 122 13.98 -30.64 -18.47
CA LEU A 122 14.76 -29.89 -19.48
C LEU A 122 15.36 -30.84 -20.53
N GLN A 123 15.85 -32.01 -20.10
CA GLN A 123 16.41 -33.03 -20.99
C GLN A 123 15.36 -33.69 -21.90
N ALA A 124 14.09 -33.66 -21.51
CA ALA A 124 12.98 -34.30 -22.22
C ALA A 124 12.25 -33.37 -23.19
N LEU A 125 12.18 -32.07 -22.85
CA LEU A 125 11.30 -31.10 -23.52
C LEU A 125 12.04 -30.15 -24.49
N VAL A 126 13.36 -29.98 -24.33
CA VAL A 126 14.12 -28.99 -25.10
C VAL A 126 15.24 -29.70 -25.84
N ASP A 127 15.35 -29.50 -27.16
CA ASP A 127 16.56 -29.87 -27.89
C ASP A 127 17.68 -28.97 -27.35
N VAL A 128 18.56 -29.55 -26.54
CA VAL A 128 19.39 -28.85 -25.53
C VAL A 128 20.56 -28.06 -26.16
N ASP A 129 20.36 -27.41 -27.30
CA ASP A 129 21.41 -26.69 -28.03
C ASP A 129 21.97 -25.51 -27.22
N ILE A 130 21.10 -24.80 -26.49
CA ILE A 130 21.51 -23.69 -25.62
C ILE A 130 22.49 -24.19 -24.56
N VAL A 131 22.06 -25.10 -23.71
CA VAL A 131 22.88 -25.60 -22.60
C VAL A 131 24.12 -26.37 -23.09
N ARG A 132 24.02 -27.12 -24.19
CA ARG A 132 25.19 -27.78 -24.81
C ARG A 132 26.21 -26.77 -25.33
N SER A 133 25.76 -25.66 -25.91
CA SER A 133 26.65 -24.64 -26.48
C SER A 133 27.42 -23.83 -25.42
N LEU A 134 26.98 -23.82 -24.15
CA LEU A 134 27.63 -23.05 -23.08
C LEU A 134 28.98 -23.64 -22.64
N GLN A 135 29.19 -24.95 -22.79
CA GLN A 135 30.37 -25.69 -22.29
C GLN A 135 30.58 -25.63 -20.76
N TYR A 136 29.47 -25.61 -19.99
CA TYR A 136 29.49 -25.69 -18.53
C TYR A 136 28.80 -26.98 -18.07
N ASP A 137 29.22 -27.51 -16.93
CA ASP A 137 28.42 -28.49 -16.19
C ASP A 137 27.17 -27.77 -15.65
N ILE A 138 25.99 -28.34 -15.86
CA ILE A 138 24.75 -27.78 -15.33
C ILE A 138 24.39 -28.49 -14.04
N ILE A 139 24.30 -27.71 -12.97
CA ILE A 139 23.99 -28.20 -11.64
C ILE A 139 22.66 -27.64 -11.22
N SER A 140 21.79 -28.49 -10.72
CA SER A 140 20.53 -28.09 -10.10
C SER A 140 20.41 -28.80 -8.75
N PHE A 141 19.54 -28.29 -7.90
CA PHE A 141 19.36 -28.82 -6.55
C PHE A 141 17.92 -28.65 -6.11
N ASP A 142 17.49 -29.43 -5.13
CA ASP A 142 16.20 -29.26 -4.47
C ASP A 142 16.31 -28.14 -3.43
N PRO A 143 15.66 -26.97 -3.62
CA PRO A 143 15.55 -25.96 -2.57
C PRO A 143 14.93 -26.51 -1.30
N ARG A 144 15.22 -25.87 -0.17
CA ARG A 144 14.64 -26.23 1.12
C ARG A 144 13.12 -26.27 1.02
N GLY A 145 12.53 -27.41 1.34
CA GLY A 145 11.10 -27.64 1.28
C GLY A 145 10.61 -28.40 0.06
N THR A 146 11.49 -28.77 -0.88
CA THR A 146 11.13 -29.44 -2.12
C THR A 146 11.84 -30.78 -2.29
N GLY A 147 11.28 -31.66 -3.13
CA GLY A 147 11.89 -32.93 -3.52
C GLY A 147 12.22 -33.79 -2.31
N LYS A 148 13.51 -33.99 -2.04
CA LYS A 148 14.02 -34.71 -0.85
C LYS A 148 14.73 -33.82 0.18
N THR A 149 14.70 -32.50 0.02
CA THR A 149 15.35 -31.55 0.92
C THR A 149 14.31 -30.93 1.86
N MET A 150 14.34 -31.30 3.14
CA MET A 150 13.37 -30.84 4.15
C MET A 150 11.92 -31.02 3.69
N VAL A 151 11.54 -32.24 3.34
CA VAL A 151 10.23 -32.51 2.72
C VAL A 151 9.10 -32.18 3.71
N PRO A 152 8.03 -31.50 3.26
CA PRO A 152 6.77 -31.39 4.00
C PRO A 152 6.26 -32.75 4.56
N PRO A 153 5.61 -32.77 5.73
CA PRO A 153 4.98 -33.99 6.25
C PRO A 153 3.90 -34.50 5.30
N VAL A 154 3.91 -35.81 5.01
CA VAL A 154 2.98 -36.47 4.09
C VAL A 154 1.55 -36.42 4.64
N ASP A 155 0.58 -36.04 3.79
CA ASP A 155 -0.84 -36.14 4.12
C ASP A 155 -1.28 -37.62 4.16
N GLU A 156 -1.90 -38.05 5.25
CA GLU A 156 -2.40 -39.42 5.47
C GLU A 156 -3.79 -39.64 4.84
N GLY A 157 -4.15 -38.87 3.79
CA GLY A 157 -5.40 -38.99 3.04
C GLY A 157 -6.52 -38.04 3.47
N ILE A 158 -6.29 -37.19 4.48
CA ILE A 158 -7.29 -36.25 5.02
C ILE A 158 -7.57 -35.15 3.99
N LEU A 159 -6.53 -34.62 3.34
CA LEU A 159 -6.67 -33.54 2.37
C LEU A 159 -7.11 -34.08 1.02
N THR A 160 -6.80 -35.35 0.71
CA THR A 160 -7.30 -36.06 -0.47
C THR A 160 -8.82 -36.24 -0.41
N GLU A 161 -9.39 -36.75 0.69
CA GLU A 161 -10.86 -36.89 0.85
C GLU A 161 -11.58 -35.54 0.76
N MET A 162 -11.06 -34.52 1.43
CA MET A 162 -11.62 -33.16 1.38
C MET A 162 -11.46 -32.52 -0.01
N SER A 163 -10.36 -32.79 -0.73
CA SER A 163 -10.17 -32.32 -2.11
C SER A 163 -11.14 -32.98 -3.08
N GLU A 164 -11.44 -34.28 -2.90
CA GLU A 164 -12.41 -35.00 -3.71
C GLU A 164 -13.83 -34.50 -3.46
N GLU A 165 -14.16 -34.16 -2.20
CA GLU A 165 -15.45 -33.56 -1.82
C GLU A 165 -15.62 -32.13 -2.35
N LEU A 166 -14.56 -31.31 -2.31
CA LEU A 166 -14.54 -29.96 -2.90
C LEU A 166 -14.60 -30.01 -4.43
N VAL A 167 -13.86 -30.92 -5.07
CA VAL A 167 -13.89 -31.15 -6.52
C VAL A 167 -15.28 -31.61 -6.96
N TYR A 168 -15.89 -32.54 -6.23
CA TYR A 168 -17.26 -33.00 -6.48
C TYR A 168 -18.27 -31.86 -6.32
N THR A 169 -18.10 -30.98 -5.33
CA THR A 169 -18.97 -29.83 -5.08
C THR A 169 -18.81 -28.75 -6.15
N VAL A 170 -17.58 -28.45 -6.58
CA VAL A 170 -17.27 -27.47 -7.64
C VAL A 170 -17.68 -27.99 -9.02
N GLN A 171 -17.65 -29.31 -9.26
CA GLN A 171 -18.08 -29.91 -10.53
C GLN A 171 -19.60 -30.03 -10.66
N ASN A 172 -20.33 -30.17 -9.55
CA ASN A 172 -21.78 -30.42 -9.56
C ASN A 172 -22.64 -29.26 -9.04
N SER A 173 -22.04 -28.19 -8.52
CA SER A 173 -22.78 -26.96 -8.22
C SER A 173 -22.88 -26.08 -9.47
N ALA A 174 -24.09 -25.98 -10.00
CA ALA A 174 -24.46 -24.76 -10.72
C ALA A 174 -24.42 -23.59 -9.71
N TYR A 175 -24.14 -22.39 -10.20
CA TYR A 175 -24.22 -21.08 -9.53
C TYR A 175 -22.88 -20.40 -9.21
N PHE A 176 -22.92 -19.08 -9.41
CA PHE A 176 -22.04 -18.03 -8.92
C PHE A 176 -21.23 -18.41 -7.69
N LEU A 177 -20.02 -17.87 -7.58
CA LEU A 177 -19.30 -17.71 -6.32
C LEU A 177 -20.23 -17.06 -5.28
N THR A 178 -21.06 -17.85 -4.59
CA THR A 178 -21.69 -17.44 -3.36
C THR A 178 -20.55 -17.30 -2.35
N GLN A 179 -20.65 -16.31 -1.46
CA GLN A 179 -19.66 -16.13 -0.39
C GLN A 179 -19.44 -17.42 0.40
N ASP A 180 -20.47 -18.27 0.51
CA ASP A 180 -20.43 -19.54 1.24
C ASP A 180 -19.50 -20.58 0.58
N LEU A 181 -19.56 -20.80 -0.74
CA LEU A 181 -18.71 -21.79 -1.42
C LEU A 181 -17.24 -21.35 -1.48
N LEU A 182 -17.04 -20.03 -1.61
CA LEU A 182 -15.71 -19.42 -1.52
C LEU A 182 -15.16 -19.52 -0.09
N SER A 183 -16.02 -19.34 0.91
CA SER A 183 -15.67 -19.57 2.33
C SER A 183 -15.28 -21.01 2.57
N ASP A 184 -16.00 -22.01 2.03
CA ASP A 184 -15.69 -23.43 2.23
C ASP A 184 -14.35 -23.84 1.57
N ALA A 185 -14.09 -23.36 0.34
CA ALA A 185 -12.80 -23.57 -0.33
C ALA A 185 -11.64 -22.87 0.39
N LEU A 186 -11.88 -21.69 0.96
CA LEU A 186 -10.91 -20.97 1.79
C LEU A 186 -10.69 -21.63 3.14
N ASP A 187 -11.73 -22.21 3.76
CA ASP A 187 -11.62 -22.97 4.99
C ASP A 187 -10.83 -24.26 4.76
N TYR A 188 -10.96 -24.90 3.59
CA TYR A 188 -10.11 -26.01 3.20
C TYR A 188 -8.63 -25.60 3.12
N ILE A 189 -8.31 -24.52 2.39
CA ILE A 189 -6.94 -24.01 2.26
C ILE A 189 -6.38 -23.53 3.62
N SER A 190 -7.24 -22.96 4.47
CA SER A 190 -6.90 -22.52 5.82
C SER A 190 -6.60 -23.69 6.76
N THR A 191 -7.44 -24.72 6.74
CA THR A 191 -7.26 -25.97 7.51
C THR A 191 -5.99 -26.69 7.07
N PHE A 192 -5.69 -26.65 5.77
CA PHE A 192 -4.44 -27.15 5.20
C PHE A 192 -3.21 -26.42 5.77
N ALA A 193 -3.24 -25.07 5.79
CA ALA A 193 -2.17 -24.26 6.36
C ALA A 193 -1.96 -24.57 7.85
N GLU A 194 -3.03 -24.73 8.62
CA GLU A 194 -2.98 -25.09 10.05
C GLU A 194 -2.40 -26.51 10.29
N PHE A 195 -2.76 -27.50 9.47
CA PHE A 195 -2.16 -28.84 9.54
C PHE A 195 -0.64 -28.80 9.32
N PHE A 196 -0.18 -28.03 8.34
CA PHE A 196 1.25 -27.89 8.08
C PHE A 196 1.97 -27.19 9.23
N VAL A 197 1.42 -26.06 9.69
CA VAL A 197 1.97 -25.25 10.79
C VAL A 197 2.14 -26.06 12.08
N THR A 198 1.25 -27.03 12.31
CA THR A 198 1.25 -27.88 13.51
C THR A 198 2.15 -29.11 13.41
N ARG A 199 2.29 -29.74 12.23
CA ARG A 199 3.13 -30.95 12.05
C ARG A 199 4.58 -30.69 11.63
N ASP A 200 4.90 -29.51 11.11
CA ASP A 200 6.26 -29.14 10.65
C ASP A 200 6.95 -28.09 11.56
N GLU A 201 6.63 -28.06 12.85
CA GLU A 201 7.08 -27.02 13.80
C GLU A 201 8.61 -26.81 13.82
N GLU A 202 9.39 -27.88 13.67
CA GLU A 202 10.86 -27.85 13.72
C GLU A 202 11.52 -27.23 12.47
N TYR A 203 10.90 -27.36 11.28
CA TYR A 203 11.55 -27.00 10.01
C TYR A 203 10.89 -25.84 9.26
N ARG A 204 9.67 -25.43 9.66
CA ARG A 204 8.84 -24.46 8.96
C ARG A 204 9.51 -23.11 8.70
N GLU A 205 10.29 -22.57 9.64
CA GLU A 205 10.91 -21.25 9.52
C GLU A 205 12.20 -21.25 8.67
N PHE A 206 12.81 -22.41 8.45
CA PHE A 206 14.12 -22.53 7.79
C PHE A 206 14.03 -22.74 6.28
N ARG A 207 12.84 -22.61 5.68
CA ARG A 207 12.58 -22.82 4.23
C ARG A 207 12.59 -21.53 3.41
N GLY A 208 12.84 -20.37 4.03
CA GLY A 208 12.80 -19.07 3.36
C GLY A 208 13.88 -18.87 2.29
N THR A 209 13.59 -18.00 1.32
CA THR A 209 14.45 -17.68 0.15
C THR A 209 15.88 -17.29 0.55
N ALA A 210 16.04 -16.54 1.65
CA ALA A 210 17.35 -16.11 2.15
C ALA A 210 18.29 -17.29 2.47
N PHE A 211 17.77 -18.36 3.06
CA PHE A 211 18.55 -19.54 3.40
C PHE A 211 18.91 -20.37 2.18
N VAL A 212 18.00 -20.45 1.19
CA VAL A 212 18.29 -21.09 -0.10
C VAL A 212 19.39 -20.32 -0.85
N ALA A 213 19.44 -18.99 -0.77
CA ALA A 213 20.54 -18.20 -1.34
C ALA A 213 21.89 -18.56 -0.69
N ARG A 214 21.92 -18.79 0.63
CA ARG A 214 23.13 -19.26 1.33
C ARG A 214 23.51 -20.69 0.94
N ASP A 215 22.52 -21.56 0.72
CA ASP A 215 22.75 -22.90 0.20
C ASP A 215 23.41 -22.87 -1.17
N ILE A 216 22.97 -21.99 -2.09
CA ILE A 216 23.62 -21.81 -3.40
C ILE A 216 25.08 -21.39 -3.22
N ALA A 217 25.36 -20.46 -2.31
CA ALA A 217 26.73 -20.05 -2.01
C ALA A 217 27.58 -21.19 -1.41
N ALA A 218 26.98 -22.07 -0.60
CA ALA A 218 27.63 -23.27 -0.07
C ALA A 218 27.90 -24.30 -1.17
N ILE A 219 26.96 -24.52 -2.09
CA ILE A 219 27.13 -25.36 -3.28
C ILE A 219 28.30 -24.85 -4.11
N ALA A 220 28.33 -23.57 -4.46
CA ALA A 220 29.42 -22.97 -5.23
C ALA A 220 30.80 -23.16 -4.56
N THR A 221 30.85 -23.09 -3.23
CA THR A 221 32.09 -23.36 -2.46
C THR A 221 32.48 -24.85 -2.57
N ALA A 222 31.51 -25.75 -2.43
CA ALA A 222 31.72 -27.20 -2.41
C ALA A 222 32.07 -27.81 -3.78
N LEU A 223 31.83 -27.08 -4.87
CA LEU A 223 32.28 -27.44 -6.22
C LEU A 223 33.81 -27.31 -6.40
N GLY A 224 34.48 -26.50 -5.57
CA GLY A 224 35.94 -26.34 -5.63
C GLY A 224 36.44 -25.47 -6.78
N GLU A 225 35.58 -24.67 -7.42
CA GLU A 225 35.90 -23.89 -8.63
C GLU A 225 36.34 -22.42 -8.35
N GLY A 226 36.94 -22.19 -7.17
CA GLY A 226 37.46 -20.88 -6.77
C GLY A 226 36.42 -19.93 -6.17
N ASP A 227 35.41 -20.46 -5.49
CA ASP A 227 34.38 -19.74 -4.72
C ASP A 227 33.51 -18.75 -5.53
N ARG A 228 33.57 -18.86 -6.86
CA ARG A 228 32.79 -18.07 -7.82
C ARG A 228 31.40 -18.66 -8.00
N ILE A 229 30.42 -17.79 -8.19
CA ILE A 229 29.02 -18.16 -8.41
C ILE A 229 28.66 -17.88 -9.87
N ASN A 230 28.43 -18.95 -10.63
CA ASN A 230 27.71 -18.88 -11.90
C ASN A 230 26.28 -19.36 -11.66
N TYR A 231 25.30 -18.50 -11.92
CA TYR A 231 23.90 -18.74 -11.57
C TYR A 231 22.96 -18.45 -12.75
N TRP A 232 21.98 -19.30 -12.96
CA TRP A 232 20.86 -19.06 -13.86
C TRP A 232 19.56 -19.27 -13.09
N GLY A 233 18.89 -18.17 -12.77
CA GLY A 233 17.58 -18.19 -12.14
C GLY A 233 16.49 -17.99 -13.18
N ILE A 234 15.45 -18.82 -13.13
CA ILE A 234 14.26 -18.71 -13.98
C ILE A 234 13.06 -18.44 -13.07
N SER A 235 12.15 -17.52 -13.44
CA SER A 235 10.91 -17.27 -12.67
C SER A 235 11.21 -16.90 -11.20
N TYR A 236 10.67 -17.60 -10.20
CA TYR A 236 11.07 -17.43 -8.78
C TYR A 236 12.58 -17.56 -8.53
N GLY A 237 13.30 -18.34 -9.33
CA GLY A 237 14.76 -18.39 -9.30
C GLY A 237 15.40 -17.02 -9.54
N THR A 238 14.72 -16.07 -10.19
CA THR A 238 15.20 -14.69 -10.30
C THR A 238 15.09 -13.90 -9.00
N VAL A 239 14.14 -14.23 -8.11
CA VAL A 239 14.08 -13.69 -6.74
C VAL A 239 15.27 -14.23 -5.94
N LEU A 240 15.53 -15.54 -6.02
CA LEU A 240 16.73 -16.15 -5.43
C LEU A 240 18.01 -15.50 -5.95
N GLY A 241 18.10 -15.25 -7.27
CA GLY A 241 19.23 -14.58 -7.89
C GLY A 241 19.45 -13.15 -7.39
N GLN A 242 18.38 -12.37 -7.22
CA GLN A 242 18.45 -11.04 -6.62
C GLN A 242 19.00 -11.10 -5.18
N VAL A 243 18.46 -12.00 -4.36
CA VAL A 243 18.88 -12.18 -2.95
C VAL A 243 20.33 -12.66 -2.87
N LEU A 244 20.71 -13.61 -3.72
CA LEU A 244 22.06 -14.14 -3.83
C LEU A 244 23.07 -13.04 -4.24
N ALA A 245 22.73 -12.22 -5.23
CA ALA A 245 23.55 -11.10 -5.67
C ALA A 245 23.68 -10.01 -4.59
N GLY A 246 22.62 -9.76 -3.82
CA GLY A 246 22.64 -8.85 -2.67
C GLY A 246 23.52 -9.34 -1.53
N MET A 247 23.47 -10.65 -1.23
CA MET A 247 24.25 -11.25 -0.14
C MET A 247 25.71 -11.51 -0.48
N PHE A 248 26.00 -11.85 -1.75
CA PHE A 248 27.33 -12.25 -2.20
C PHE A 248 27.78 -11.52 -3.48
N PRO A 249 27.73 -10.18 -3.52
CA PRO A 249 27.97 -9.40 -4.75
C PRO A 249 29.36 -9.63 -5.34
N ASP A 250 30.37 -9.84 -4.49
CA ASP A 250 31.76 -10.06 -4.89
C ASP A 250 32.03 -11.46 -5.46
N ARG A 251 31.11 -12.41 -5.23
CA ARG A 251 31.24 -13.79 -5.71
C ARG A 251 30.56 -14.02 -7.06
N ILE A 252 29.74 -13.07 -7.53
CA ILE A 252 28.99 -13.20 -8.78
C ILE A 252 29.94 -13.14 -10.00
N GLU A 253 30.11 -14.28 -10.66
CA GLU A 253 30.95 -14.40 -11.85
C GLU A 253 30.11 -14.32 -13.13
N ARG A 254 29.07 -15.14 -13.26
CA ARG A 254 28.07 -15.06 -14.35
C ARG A 254 26.69 -15.23 -13.75
N MET A 255 25.78 -14.29 -13.98
CA MET A 255 24.40 -14.41 -13.54
C MET A 255 23.43 -14.09 -14.67
N LEU A 256 22.58 -15.04 -15.02
CA LEU A 256 21.44 -14.87 -15.93
C LEU A 256 20.15 -14.94 -15.11
N LEU A 257 19.31 -13.92 -15.24
CA LEU A 257 17.97 -13.90 -14.69
C LEU A 257 16.95 -13.92 -15.84
N ASP A 258 16.21 -15.01 -15.96
CA ASP A 258 15.27 -15.30 -17.05
C ASP A 258 13.83 -15.32 -16.52
N SER A 259 12.91 -14.62 -17.19
CA SER A 259 11.52 -14.43 -16.72
C SER A 259 11.47 -13.92 -15.28
N ASN A 260 11.60 -12.62 -15.14
CA ASN A 260 12.04 -11.98 -13.92
C ASN A 260 10.86 -11.59 -13.02
N LEU A 261 10.83 -12.11 -11.80
CA LEU A 261 9.95 -11.67 -10.72
C LEU A 261 10.69 -10.65 -9.84
N LEU A 262 10.11 -9.48 -9.65
CA LEU A 262 10.64 -8.48 -8.74
C LEU A 262 10.51 -8.95 -7.29
N ALA A 263 11.61 -8.96 -6.53
CA ALA A 263 11.60 -9.43 -5.13
C ALA A 263 10.56 -8.69 -4.25
N ASP A 264 10.32 -7.41 -4.50
CA ASP A 264 9.36 -6.58 -3.75
C ASP A 264 7.93 -7.01 -3.99
N ASP A 265 7.60 -7.35 -5.23
CA ASP A 265 6.27 -7.83 -5.58
C ASP A 265 6.06 -9.24 -5.04
N TYR A 266 7.10 -10.07 -5.09
CA TYR A 266 7.10 -11.42 -4.50
C TYR A 266 6.81 -11.40 -3.00
N VAL A 267 7.55 -10.61 -2.20
CA VAL A 267 7.35 -10.58 -0.73
C VAL A 267 6.10 -9.83 -0.28
N LYS A 268 5.49 -9.00 -1.15
CA LYS A 268 4.15 -8.45 -0.88
C LYS A 268 3.06 -9.50 -1.05
N ASN A 269 3.34 -10.55 -1.83
CA ASN A 269 2.47 -11.70 -2.03
C ASN A 269 1.06 -11.38 -2.57
N LEU A 270 0.94 -10.33 -3.38
CA LEU A 270 -0.32 -9.96 -4.03
C LEU A 270 -0.40 -10.44 -5.49
N GLY A 271 0.73 -10.47 -6.21
CA GLY A 271 0.79 -10.97 -7.59
C GLY A 271 -0.04 -10.16 -8.60
N LEU A 272 -0.30 -8.87 -8.32
CA LEU A 272 -1.18 -8.02 -9.13
C LEU A 272 -0.63 -7.78 -10.52
N ASP A 273 0.68 -7.54 -10.64
CA ASP A 273 1.30 -7.30 -11.95
C ASP A 273 1.24 -8.58 -12.83
N SER A 274 1.37 -9.78 -12.24
CA SER A 274 1.25 -11.05 -12.97
C SER A 274 -0.15 -11.29 -13.55
N ILE A 275 -1.22 -10.88 -12.86
CA ILE A 275 -2.61 -10.99 -13.36
C ILE A 275 -2.79 -10.18 -14.65
N MET A 276 -2.19 -8.99 -14.71
CA MET A 276 -2.29 -8.11 -15.87
C MET A 276 -1.50 -8.63 -17.07
N ASP A 277 -0.27 -9.12 -16.85
CA ASP A 277 0.53 -9.67 -17.95
C ASP A 277 -0.02 -11.02 -18.44
N ALA A 278 -0.68 -11.81 -17.59
CA ALA A 278 -1.47 -12.96 -18.04
C ALA A 278 -2.57 -12.55 -19.02
N GLU A 279 -3.33 -11.50 -18.69
CA GLU A 279 -4.38 -10.97 -19.58
C GLU A 279 -3.80 -10.40 -20.88
N LYS A 280 -2.65 -9.73 -20.82
CA LYS A 280 -1.92 -9.25 -22.00
C LYS A 280 -1.44 -10.41 -22.90
N ALA A 281 -0.92 -11.48 -22.32
CA ALA A 281 -0.51 -12.69 -23.04
C ALA A 281 -1.73 -13.39 -23.69
N LEU A 282 -2.88 -13.39 -23.00
CA LEU A 282 -4.13 -13.93 -23.52
C LEU A 282 -4.66 -13.13 -24.72
N TYR A 283 -4.65 -11.80 -24.65
CA TYR A 283 -5.00 -10.98 -25.81
C TYR A 283 -3.98 -11.10 -26.94
N HIS A 284 -2.71 -11.36 -26.63
CA HIS A 284 -1.71 -11.60 -27.66
C HIS A 284 -1.91 -12.94 -28.39
N PHE A 285 -2.41 -13.98 -27.70
CA PHE A 285 -2.89 -15.20 -28.35
C PHE A 285 -3.98 -14.88 -29.38
N TYR A 286 -4.96 -14.04 -29.02
CA TYR A 286 -5.99 -13.58 -29.96
C TYR A 286 -5.36 -12.86 -31.17
N ASP A 287 -4.45 -11.91 -30.92
CA ASP A 287 -3.79 -11.14 -31.98
C ASP A 287 -3.02 -12.04 -32.96
N GLU A 288 -2.28 -13.04 -32.46
CA GLU A 288 -1.56 -14.00 -33.31
C GLU A 288 -2.51 -14.98 -34.02
N CYS A 289 -3.59 -15.43 -33.37
CA CYS A 289 -4.57 -16.32 -33.99
C CYS A 289 -5.30 -15.63 -35.14
N MET A 290 -5.71 -14.37 -34.97
CA MET A 290 -6.38 -13.58 -36.01
C MET A 290 -5.43 -13.23 -37.17
N ALA A 291 -4.14 -13.08 -36.90
CA ALA A 291 -3.11 -12.85 -37.92
C ALA A 291 -2.67 -14.13 -38.65
N ALA A 292 -3.07 -15.32 -38.16
CA ALA A 292 -2.62 -16.60 -38.67
C ALA A 292 -3.17 -16.87 -40.08
N THR A 293 -2.28 -17.09 -41.06
CA THR A 293 -2.66 -17.36 -42.45
C THR A 293 -3.00 -18.84 -42.67
N ASN A 294 -3.68 -19.19 -43.77
CA ASN A 294 -3.94 -20.58 -44.18
C ASN A 294 -4.67 -21.44 -43.14
N ASN A 295 -5.52 -20.85 -42.29
CA ASN A 295 -6.33 -21.57 -41.29
C ASN A 295 -5.47 -22.32 -40.26
N THR A 296 -4.24 -21.84 -39.98
CA THR A 296 -3.35 -22.44 -38.98
C THR A 296 -3.83 -22.24 -37.54
N CYS A 297 -4.65 -21.22 -37.28
CA CYS A 297 -5.49 -21.14 -36.09
C CYS A 297 -6.91 -21.60 -36.47
N HIS A 298 -7.41 -22.67 -35.85
CA HIS A 298 -8.71 -23.25 -36.20
C HIS A 298 -9.86 -22.37 -35.71
N SER A 299 -9.71 -21.78 -34.52
CA SER A 299 -10.71 -20.94 -33.89
C SER A 299 -10.84 -19.54 -34.53
N ALA A 300 -9.89 -19.11 -35.38
CA ALA A 300 -9.85 -17.74 -35.93
C ALA A 300 -11.18 -17.28 -36.57
N ASN A 301 -11.84 -18.16 -37.35
CA ASN A 301 -13.12 -17.82 -38.00
C ASN A 301 -14.31 -17.75 -37.02
N LYS A 302 -14.12 -18.20 -35.78
CA LYS A 302 -15.13 -18.21 -34.70
C LYS A 302 -14.87 -17.10 -33.66
N LEU A 303 -13.73 -16.41 -33.75
CA LEU A 303 -13.39 -15.26 -32.90
C LEU A 303 -14.03 -13.96 -33.43
N PRO A 304 -14.36 -13.00 -32.56
CA PRO A 304 -14.91 -11.70 -32.98
C PRO A 304 -13.86 -10.87 -33.73
N GLU A 305 -14.31 -9.99 -34.63
CA GLU A 305 -13.43 -9.00 -35.28
C GLU A 305 -12.96 -7.92 -34.31
N ASP A 306 -13.80 -7.55 -33.34
CA ASP A 306 -13.41 -6.65 -32.25
C ASP A 306 -12.67 -7.44 -31.18
N ARG A 307 -11.44 -6.99 -30.89
CA ARG A 307 -10.57 -7.56 -29.87
C ARG A 307 -11.18 -7.49 -28.48
N ASP A 308 -11.95 -6.45 -28.19
CA ASP A 308 -12.51 -6.25 -26.85
C ASP A 308 -13.63 -7.27 -26.53
N ASP A 309 -14.25 -7.86 -27.55
CA ASP A 309 -15.27 -8.91 -27.44
C ASP A 309 -14.68 -10.31 -27.19
N PHE A 310 -13.34 -10.49 -27.26
CA PHE A 310 -12.70 -11.79 -27.10
C PHE A 310 -13.01 -12.45 -25.75
N LEU A 311 -13.13 -11.65 -24.68
CA LEU A 311 -13.47 -12.18 -23.35
C LEU A 311 -14.88 -12.80 -23.32
N GLU A 312 -15.83 -12.33 -24.15
CA GLU A 312 -17.16 -12.94 -24.24
C GLU A 312 -17.12 -14.34 -24.88
N VAL A 313 -16.17 -14.56 -25.80
CA VAL A 313 -15.92 -15.91 -26.35
C VAL A 313 -15.41 -16.83 -25.26
N LEU A 314 -14.46 -16.37 -24.46
CA LEU A 314 -13.94 -17.15 -23.35
C LEU A 314 -15.03 -17.44 -22.31
N ASP A 315 -15.90 -16.46 -22.01
CA ASP A 315 -17.07 -16.69 -21.18
C ASP A 315 -17.95 -17.83 -21.74
N ARG A 316 -18.19 -17.88 -23.05
CA ARG A 316 -18.93 -19.01 -23.67
C ARG A 316 -18.20 -20.34 -23.53
N VAL A 317 -16.87 -20.36 -23.69
CA VAL A 317 -16.06 -21.57 -23.45
C VAL A 317 -16.19 -22.04 -22.00
N PHE A 318 -16.16 -21.11 -21.03
CA PHE A 318 -16.43 -21.41 -19.62
C PHE A 318 -17.80 -22.07 -19.43
N MET A 319 -18.83 -21.51 -20.05
CA MET A 319 -20.20 -22.04 -19.94
C MET A 319 -20.33 -23.45 -20.55
N VAL A 320 -19.68 -23.70 -21.69
CA VAL A 320 -19.68 -25.02 -22.33
C VAL A 320 -18.93 -26.04 -21.46
N CYS A 321 -17.77 -25.67 -20.94
CA CYS A 321 -16.95 -26.60 -20.16
C CYS A 321 -17.49 -26.89 -18.76
N THR A 322 -18.09 -25.90 -18.11
CA THR A 322 -18.68 -26.07 -16.78
C THR A 322 -20.14 -26.53 -16.83
N GLY A 323 -20.82 -26.33 -17.96
CA GLY A 323 -22.25 -26.62 -18.11
C GLY A 323 -23.19 -25.68 -17.36
N VAL A 324 -22.68 -24.59 -16.79
CA VAL A 324 -23.47 -23.56 -16.11
C VAL A 324 -23.97 -22.56 -17.16
N GLY A 325 -25.22 -22.10 -17.04
CA GLY A 325 -25.98 -21.39 -18.08
C GLY A 325 -26.91 -20.32 -17.53
N GLY A 326 -26.53 -19.03 -17.58
CA GLY A 326 -27.45 -17.90 -17.44
C GLY A 326 -27.64 -17.31 -16.03
N GLY A 327 -27.26 -16.04 -15.88
CA GLY A 327 -27.59 -15.13 -14.78
C GLY A 327 -26.42 -14.21 -14.45
N LEU A 328 -26.67 -12.93 -14.16
CA LEU A 328 -25.81 -11.94 -13.47
C LEU A 328 -24.27 -12.18 -13.34
N GLY A 329 -23.51 -12.01 -14.43
CA GLY A 329 -22.03 -11.82 -14.40
C GLY A 329 -21.21 -12.88 -15.13
N ARG A 330 -19.93 -12.58 -15.41
CA ARG A 330 -18.99 -13.51 -16.07
C ARG A 330 -18.80 -14.78 -15.22
N PRO A 331 -18.90 -16.00 -15.79
CA PRO A 331 -18.64 -17.24 -15.07
C PRO A 331 -17.15 -17.34 -14.68
N LYS A 332 -16.83 -17.44 -13.38
CA LYS A 332 -15.45 -17.48 -12.88
C LYS A 332 -15.13 -18.82 -12.23
N SER A 333 -14.46 -19.71 -12.96
CA SER A 333 -13.87 -20.95 -12.42
C SER A 333 -12.36 -20.78 -12.26
N LEU A 334 -11.86 -20.92 -11.02
CA LEU A 334 -10.43 -20.86 -10.72
C LEU A 334 -9.65 -21.93 -11.50
N SER A 335 -10.17 -23.15 -11.56
CA SER A 335 -9.52 -24.28 -12.22
C SER A 335 -9.35 -24.05 -13.72
N LEU A 336 -10.41 -23.57 -14.38
CA LEU A 336 -10.35 -23.26 -15.80
C LEU A 336 -9.47 -22.02 -16.05
N THR A 337 -9.51 -21.01 -15.17
CA THR A 337 -8.61 -19.84 -15.22
C THR A 337 -7.14 -20.25 -15.15
N LEU A 338 -6.78 -21.18 -14.25
CA LEU A 338 -5.42 -21.72 -14.14
C LEU A 338 -5.03 -22.56 -15.36
N TRP A 339 -5.98 -23.27 -15.97
CA TRP A 339 -5.74 -24.01 -17.21
C TRP A 339 -5.45 -23.07 -18.38
N PHE A 340 -6.20 -21.98 -18.52
CA PHE A 340 -5.92 -20.91 -19.48
C PHE A 340 -4.51 -20.33 -19.24
N LEU A 341 -4.17 -20.00 -18.00
CA LEU A 341 -2.85 -19.47 -17.65
C LEU A 341 -1.74 -20.45 -18.07
N THR A 342 -1.88 -21.73 -17.71
CA THR A 342 -0.89 -22.78 -18.03
C THR A 342 -0.73 -22.96 -19.55
N SER A 343 -1.82 -22.82 -20.31
CA SER A 343 -1.79 -22.87 -21.77
C SER A 343 -1.06 -21.68 -22.40
N LEU A 344 -0.89 -20.59 -21.66
CA LEU A 344 -0.10 -19.44 -22.11
C LEU A 344 1.41 -19.60 -21.83
N TYR A 345 1.86 -20.64 -21.11
CA TYR A 345 3.29 -20.82 -20.79
C TYR A 345 4.17 -21.11 -22.01
N GLY A 346 3.59 -21.45 -23.16
CA GLY A 346 4.31 -21.59 -24.42
C GLY A 346 3.39 -21.97 -25.58
N PRO A 347 3.87 -21.79 -26.83
CA PRO A 347 3.11 -22.14 -28.02
C PRO A 347 2.80 -23.64 -28.10
N LEU A 348 3.74 -24.49 -27.66
CA LEU A 348 3.61 -25.94 -27.67
C LEU A 348 3.79 -26.53 -26.27
N PRO A 349 2.82 -27.33 -25.76
CA PRO A 349 1.51 -27.64 -26.36
C PRO A 349 0.44 -26.56 -26.08
N GLY A 350 0.77 -25.46 -25.41
CA GLY A 350 -0.20 -24.52 -24.84
C GLY A 350 -1.15 -23.86 -25.84
N TYR A 351 -0.64 -23.09 -26.81
CA TYR A 351 -1.49 -22.42 -27.82
C TYR A 351 -2.26 -23.43 -28.68
N LEU A 352 -1.65 -24.57 -29.00
CA LEU A 352 -2.33 -25.69 -29.68
C LEU A 352 -3.58 -26.13 -28.91
N TRP A 353 -3.47 -26.38 -27.61
CA TRP A 353 -4.60 -26.82 -26.79
C TRP A 353 -5.62 -25.72 -26.58
N LEU A 354 -5.17 -24.47 -26.44
CA LEU A 354 -6.04 -23.32 -26.28
C LEU A 354 -6.90 -23.09 -27.53
N ASP A 355 -6.29 -23.15 -28.71
CA ASP A 355 -6.99 -23.06 -30.00
C ASP A 355 -8.01 -24.20 -30.17
N GLU A 356 -7.60 -25.45 -29.87
CA GLU A 356 -8.49 -26.62 -29.98
C GLU A 356 -9.65 -26.57 -28.98
N LEU A 357 -9.40 -26.08 -27.75
CA LEU A 357 -10.44 -25.90 -26.74
C LEU A 357 -11.46 -24.86 -27.21
N ILE A 358 -11.01 -23.68 -27.66
CA ILE A 358 -11.91 -22.63 -28.13
C ILE A 358 -12.71 -23.13 -29.33
N ASP A 359 -12.05 -23.78 -30.29
CA ASP A 359 -12.67 -24.28 -31.51
C ASP A 359 -13.79 -25.30 -31.23
N THR A 360 -13.49 -26.31 -30.41
CA THR A 360 -14.43 -27.40 -30.07
C THR A 360 -15.53 -26.95 -29.10
N ALA A 361 -15.20 -26.13 -28.11
CA ALA A 361 -16.18 -25.63 -27.15
C ALA A 361 -17.22 -24.73 -27.83
N LEU A 362 -16.83 -23.91 -28.81
CA LEU A 362 -17.76 -23.09 -29.59
C LEU A 362 -18.72 -23.91 -30.47
N GLU A 363 -18.41 -25.17 -30.74
CA GLU A 363 -19.33 -26.14 -31.38
C GLU A 363 -20.25 -26.87 -30.38
N GLY A 364 -20.14 -26.53 -29.08
CA GLY A 364 -20.83 -27.21 -28.00
C GLY A 364 -20.23 -28.56 -27.61
N ASN A 365 -19.05 -28.91 -28.14
CA ASN A 365 -18.35 -30.15 -27.84
C ASN A 365 -17.49 -29.97 -26.57
N ARG A 366 -17.73 -30.81 -25.55
CA ARG A 366 -17.03 -30.76 -24.26
C ARG A 366 -15.82 -31.69 -24.17
N SER A 367 -15.42 -32.34 -25.27
CA SER A 367 -14.34 -33.35 -25.27
C SER A 367 -12.97 -32.79 -24.87
N MET A 368 -12.69 -31.52 -25.20
CA MET A 368 -11.47 -30.82 -24.82
C MET A 368 -11.55 -30.11 -23.46
N CYS A 369 -12.75 -30.01 -22.88
CA CYS A 369 -12.93 -29.36 -21.59
C CYS A 369 -12.25 -30.17 -20.47
N PRO A 370 -11.51 -29.52 -19.56
CA PRO A 370 -10.81 -30.22 -18.49
C PRO A 370 -11.81 -30.93 -17.56
N GLN A 371 -11.79 -32.27 -17.55
CA GLN A 371 -12.72 -33.13 -16.79
C GLN A 371 -12.38 -33.25 -15.30
N GLN A 372 -11.20 -32.77 -14.90
CA GLN A 372 -10.78 -32.64 -13.50
C GLN A 372 -10.38 -31.19 -13.27
N ILE A 373 -10.68 -30.66 -12.07
CA ILE A 373 -9.83 -29.61 -11.52
C ILE A 373 -8.45 -30.24 -11.57
N TYR A 374 -7.60 -29.80 -12.49
CA TYR A 374 -6.18 -29.92 -12.20
C TYR A 374 -6.02 -29.00 -11.01
N PRO A 375 -5.81 -29.52 -9.77
CA PRO A 375 -5.09 -28.67 -8.87
C PRO A 375 -3.83 -28.30 -9.65
N VAL A 376 -3.33 -27.10 -9.44
CA VAL A 376 -1.96 -26.74 -9.83
C VAL A 376 -0.95 -27.85 -9.39
N ALA A 377 -1.42 -28.73 -8.49
CA ALA A 377 -0.82 -29.91 -7.90
C ALA A 377 -0.82 -31.27 -8.59
N ASN A 378 -1.34 -31.48 -9.81
CA ASN A 378 -1.08 -32.77 -10.48
C ASN A 378 0.10 -32.74 -11.46
N MET A 379 1.02 -31.80 -11.23
CA MET A 379 2.44 -32.09 -11.31
C MET A 379 2.95 -32.63 -9.97
N THR A 380 2.32 -33.66 -9.40
CA THR A 380 3.05 -34.57 -8.49
C THR A 380 4.00 -35.43 -9.32
N ALA A 381 4.90 -34.77 -10.03
CA ALA A 381 6.32 -35.04 -9.94
C ALA A 381 6.61 -36.20 -8.98
N PRO A 382 6.81 -37.44 -9.47
CA PRO A 382 7.09 -38.57 -8.59
C PRO A 382 8.24 -38.31 -7.59
N TRP A 383 9.16 -37.39 -7.91
CA TRP A 383 10.23 -36.96 -7.00
C TRP A 383 9.81 -35.89 -5.99
N ASN A 384 8.86 -35.02 -6.35
CA ASN A 384 8.37 -33.90 -5.54
C ASN A 384 6.84 -33.93 -5.42
N PRO A 385 6.26 -34.96 -4.76
CA PRO A 385 4.82 -35.16 -4.71
C PRO A 385 4.05 -34.12 -3.87
N GLN A 386 4.74 -33.22 -3.19
CA GLN A 386 4.16 -32.18 -2.33
C GLN A 386 4.53 -30.77 -2.82
N SER A 387 4.71 -30.60 -4.13
CA SER A 387 5.17 -29.35 -4.76
C SER A 387 4.34 -28.13 -4.39
N ASP A 388 3.02 -28.27 -4.27
CA ASP A 388 2.10 -27.16 -4.03
C ASP A 388 2.11 -26.75 -2.57
N LEU A 389 2.30 -27.73 -1.70
CA LEU A 389 2.48 -27.53 -0.27
C LEU A 389 3.79 -26.79 -0.03
N ALA A 390 4.84 -27.22 -0.72
CA ALA A 390 6.13 -26.53 -0.72
C ALA A 390 5.99 -25.09 -1.25
N HIS A 391 5.23 -24.91 -2.34
CA HIS A 391 5.00 -23.59 -2.93
C HIS A 391 4.36 -22.63 -1.93
N LEU A 392 3.23 -23.04 -1.32
CA LEU A 392 2.53 -22.25 -0.32
C LEU A 392 3.43 -21.99 0.91
N ALA A 393 4.09 -23.02 1.42
CA ALA A 393 4.93 -22.89 2.62
C ALA A 393 6.06 -21.87 2.42
N ILE A 394 6.76 -21.91 1.30
CA ILE A 394 7.88 -21.02 1.01
C ILE A 394 7.36 -19.60 0.73
N MET A 395 6.37 -19.47 -0.15
CA MET A 395 5.76 -18.18 -0.51
C MET A 395 5.17 -17.46 0.71
N CYS A 396 4.40 -18.17 1.56
CA CYS A 396 3.80 -17.57 2.75
C CYS A 396 4.83 -17.24 3.84
N SER A 397 5.91 -18.03 3.96
CA SER A 397 6.99 -17.76 4.91
C SER A 397 7.83 -16.54 4.52
N ASP A 398 8.04 -16.33 3.21
CA ASP A 398 8.73 -15.15 2.67
C ASP A 398 7.84 -13.88 2.62
N ALA A 399 6.52 -14.04 2.74
CA ALA A 399 5.57 -12.94 2.68
C ALA A 399 5.75 -11.96 3.87
N THR A 400 5.96 -10.69 3.53
CA THR A 400 5.98 -9.54 4.47
C THR A 400 4.59 -8.96 4.71
N PHE A 401 3.67 -9.20 3.78
CA PHE A 401 2.26 -8.83 3.84
C PHE A 401 1.40 -10.05 3.51
N ARG A 402 0.30 -10.22 4.25
CA ARG A 402 -0.65 -11.31 4.10
C ARG A 402 -2.04 -10.70 4.14
N ILE A 403 -2.83 -10.97 3.10
CA ILE A 403 -4.25 -10.62 3.08
C ILE A 403 -4.98 -11.47 4.11
N GLU A 404 -5.88 -10.87 4.90
CA GLU A 404 -6.67 -11.58 5.90
C GLU A 404 -7.91 -12.23 5.27
N THR A 405 -8.49 -11.61 4.24
CA THR A 405 -9.66 -12.13 3.51
C THR A 405 -9.55 -11.96 1.99
N ILE A 406 -10.36 -12.71 1.21
CA ILE A 406 -10.45 -12.48 -0.25
C ILE A 406 -10.98 -11.08 -0.53
N GLU A 407 -11.95 -10.58 0.25
CA GLU A 407 -12.49 -9.23 0.07
C GLU A 407 -11.41 -8.16 0.23
N GLU A 408 -10.48 -8.34 1.17
CA GLU A 408 -9.32 -7.46 1.30
C GLU A 408 -8.45 -7.55 0.04
N GLY A 409 -8.11 -8.75 -0.43
CA GLY A 409 -7.33 -8.93 -1.67
C GLY A 409 -8.00 -8.33 -2.91
N ILE A 410 -9.31 -8.50 -3.06
CA ILE A 410 -10.11 -7.91 -4.15
C ILE A 410 -10.17 -6.38 -3.98
N SER A 411 -10.32 -5.87 -2.75
CA SER A 411 -10.33 -4.42 -2.51
C SER A 411 -8.98 -3.79 -2.82
N LEU A 412 -7.87 -4.45 -2.47
CA LEU A 412 -6.52 -4.02 -2.80
C LEU A 412 -6.27 -4.04 -4.31
N TYR A 413 -6.78 -5.06 -5.02
CA TYR A 413 -6.73 -5.12 -6.48
C TYR A 413 -7.48 -3.93 -7.10
N LYS A 414 -8.71 -3.67 -6.65
CA LYS A 414 -9.57 -2.57 -7.13
C LYS A 414 -8.99 -1.19 -6.80
N ASP A 415 -8.39 -1.04 -5.62
CA ASP A 415 -7.76 0.22 -5.16
C ASP A 415 -6.44 0.56 -5.91
N GLU A 416 -5.74 -0.42 -6.51
CA GLU A 416 -4.45 -0.18 -7.17
C GLU A 416 -4.53 0.09 -8.69
N ARG A 417 -5.52 -0.43 -9.44
CA ARG A 417 -5.42 -0.51 -10.92
C ARG A 417 -6.72 -0.39 -11.76
N ALA A 418 -7.66 0.48 -11.39
CA ALA A 418 -8.65 1.11 -12.30
C ALA A 418 -9.49 0.20 -13.22
N ASN A 419 -10.67 -0.20 -12.75
CA ASN A 419 -11.85 -0.45 -13.57
C ASN A 419 -11.95 -1.66 -14.45
N LYS A 420 -11.12 -2.67 -14.22
CA LYS A 420 -11.15 -3.87 -15.03
C LYS A 420 -11.37 -5.06 -14.12
N ASP A 421 -12.38 -5.85 -14.45
CA ASP A 421 -12.56 -7.20 -13.92
C ASP A 421 -11.74 -8.16 -14.80
N PRO A 422 -10.42 -8.34 -14.51
CA PRO A 422 -9.55 -9.05 -15.42
C PRO A 422 -9.95 -10.53 -15.44
N PHE A 423 -9.71 -11.17 -16.58
CA PHE A 423 -9.99 -12.59 -16.73
C PHE A 423 -9.31 -13.47 -15.67
N PHE A 424 -8.08 -13.10 -15.25
CA PHE A 424 -7.28 -13.85 -14.28
C PHE A 424 -7.48 -13.45 -12.81
N LEU A 425 -8.48 -12.62 -12.47
CA LEU A 425 -8.76 -12.21 -11.08
C LEU A 425 -8.89 -13.39 -10.08
N PRO A 426 -9.51 -14.53 -10.44
CA PRO A 426 -9.63 -15.68 -9.53
C PRO A 426 -8.29 -16.16 -8.95
N MET A 427 -7.15 -15.89 -9.60
CA MET A 427 -5.83 -16.25 -9.09
C MET A 427 -5.52 -15.66 -7.70
N LEU A 428 -6.17 -14.56 -7.29
CA LEU A 428 -6.04 -14.00 -5.93
C LEU A 428 -6.47 -14.97 -4.82
N ALA A 429 -7.38 -15.90 -5.11
CA ALA A 429 -7.85 -16.88 -4.13
C ALA A 429 -6.70 -17.73 -3.56
N SER A 430 -5.70 -18.05 -4.40
CA SER A 430 -4.50 -18.78 -3.97
C SER A 430 -3.64 -18.04 -2.94
N ARG A 431 -3.74 -16.69 -2.89
CA ARG A 431 -2.94 -15.84 -2.00
C ARG A 431 -3.51 -15.76 -0.58
N VAL A 432 -4.82 -16.00 -0.41
CA VAL A 432 -5.47 -16.02 0.91
C VAL A 432 -5.02 -17.19 1.76
N ALA A 433 -4.46 -18.24 1.15
CA ALA A 433 -3.80 -19.32 1.89
C ALA A 433 -2.80 -18.83 2.95
N CYS A 434 -2.15 -17.70 2.69
CA CYS A 434 -1.18 -17.14 3.61
C CYS A 434 -1.79 -16.40 4.82
N SER A 435 -3.10 -16.12 4.84
CA SER A 435 -3.78 -15.42 5.94
C SER A 435 -3.68 -16.19 7.27
N ARG A 436 -3.71 -17.52 7.19
CA ARG A 436 -3.60 -18.45 8.33
C ARG A 436 -2.17 -18.91 8.59
N TRP A 437 -1.21 -18.49 7.77
CA TRP A 437 0.19 -18.80 7.98
C TRP A 437 0.76 -17.89 9.07
N ASN A 438 0.97 -18.42 10.27
CA ASN A 438 1.42 -17.64 11.42
C ASN A 438 2.95 -17.61 11.62
N THR A 439 3.71 -18.21 10.71
CA THR A 439 5.16 -18.36 10.82
C THR A 439 5.86 -17.52 9.75
N HIS A 440 6.96 -16.86 10.10
CA HIS A 440 7.82 -16.15 9.13
C HIS A 440 9.11 -16.92 8.91
N ALA A 441 9.76 -16.70 7.77
CA ALA A 441 11.12 -17.20 7.56
C ALA A 441 12.06 -16.70 8.66
N ALA A 442 12.91 -17.58 9.19
CA ALA A 442 13.89 -17.27 10.24
C ALA A 442 14.82 -16.13 9.83
N GLN A 443 15.16 -16.06 8.54
CA GLN A 443 15.80 -14.91 7.92
C GLN A 443 14.89 -14.38 6.79
N PRO A 444 14.26 -13.20 6.94
CA PRO A 444 13.47 -12.60 5.89
C PRO A 444 14.35 -12.08 4.74
N ILE A 445 13.75 -11.87 3.56
CA ILE A 445 14.41 -11.19 2.45
C ILE A 445 14.60 -9.71 2.80
N ASP A 446 15.86 -9.27 2.91
CA ASP A 446 16.20 -7.88 3.15
C ASP A 446 16.15 -7.07 1.85
N LEU A 447 15.00 -6.43 1.57
CA LEU A 447 14.84 -5.56 0.40
C LEU A 447 15.77 -4.34 0.42
N GLY A 448 16.21 -3.87 1.60
CA GLY A 448 17.16 -2.78 1.73
C GLY A 448 18.52 -3.13 1.14
N SER A 449 18.97 -4.38 1.36
CA SER A 449 20.21 -4.92 0.79
C SER A 449 20.21 -5.03 -0.74
N LEU A 450 19.05 -4.94 -1.39
CA LEU A 450 18.91 -5.06 -2.86
C LEU A 450 18.97 -3.71 -3.58
N SER A 451 19.12 -2.59 -2.87
CA SER A 451 19.12 -1.26 -3.47
C SER A 451 20.50 -0.86 -4.02
N ARG A 452 20.64 -0.80 -5.35
CA ARG A 452 21.86 -0.39 -6.07
C ARG A 452 23.10 -1.23 -5.71
N VAL A 453 22.97 -2.55 -5.74
CA VAL A 453 24.06 -3.48 -5.48
C VAL A 453 24.99 -3.57 -6.68
N LYS A 454 26.25 -3.17 -6.50
CA LYS A 454 27.27 -3.36 -7.52
C LYS A 454 27.91 -4.75 -7.37
N THR A 455 27.55 -5.67 -8.26
CA THR A 455 28.18 -6.99 -8.33
C THR A 455 29.56 -6.92 -8.97
N LYS A 456 30.41 -7.93 -8.72
CA LYS A 456 31.74 -8.05 -9.34
C LYS A 456 31.68 -8.01 -10.87
N ASN A 457 30.70 -8.69 -11.45
CA ASN A 457 30.41 -8.67 -12.88
C ASN A 457 28.94 -8.30 -13.14
N PRO A 458 28.64 -7.64 -14.28
CA PRO A 458 27.28 -7.36 -14.73
C PRO A 458 26.36 -8.59 -14.76
N ILE A 459 25.07 -8.38 -14.51
CA ILE A 459 24.02 -9.41 -14.63
C ILE A 459 23.32 -9.27 -15.99
N LEU A 460 23.03 -10.39 -16.66
CA LEU A 460 22.18 -10.40 -17.86
C LEU A 460 20.75 -10.72 -17.44
N LEU A 461 19.78 -9.92 -17.90
CA LEU A 461 18.36 -10.18 -17.69
C LEU A 461 17.70 -10.48 -19.03
N VAL A 462 16.90 -11.54 -19.10
CA VAL A 462 16.08 -11.86 -20.27
C VAL A 462 14.63 -11.97 -19.84
N ASN A 463 13.73 -11.32 -20.58
CA ASN A 463 12.30 -11.38 -20.26
C ASN A 463 11.44 -11.38 -21.52
N GLY A 464 10.40 -12.21 -21.52
CA GLY A 464 9.35 -12.17 -22.53
C GLY A 464 8.54 -10.87 -22.44
N LYS A 465 8.15 -10.34 -23.60
CA LYS A 465 7.19 -9.22 -23.70
C LYS A 465 5.76 -9.67 -23.39
N TYR A 466 5.45 -10.93 -23.69
CA TYR A 466 4.15 -11.59 -23.51
C TYR A 466 4.27 -12.82 -22.59
N ASP A 467 5.12 -12.71 -21.57
CA ASP A 467 5.22 -13.72 -20.53
C ASP A 467 3.99 -13.63 -19.61
N PRO A 468 3.24 -14.72 -19.40
CA PRO A 468 1.98 -14.68 -18.67
C PRO A 468 2.15 -14.61 -17.14
N VAL A 469 3.39 -14.67 -16.63
CA VAL A 469 3.68 -14.70 -15.19
C VAL A 469 4.57 -13.53 -14.78
N THR A 470 5.54 -13.17 -15.62
CA THR A 470 6.61 -12.23 -15.27
C THR A 470 6.60 -10.96 -16.14
N PRO A 471 6.15 -9.84 -15.58
CA PRO A 471 6.14 -8.56 -16.28
C PRO A 471 7.51 -8.14 -16.80
N LEU A 472 7.57 -7.65 -18.04
CA LEU A 472 8.80 -7.06 -18.58
C LEU A 472 9.32 -5.89 -17.73
N ASP A 473 8.41 -5.14 -17.09
CA ASP A 473 8.77 -4.05 -16.19
C ASP A 473 9.55 -4.52 -14.95
N HIS A 474 9.34 -5.76 -14.50
CA HIS A 474 10.12 -6.34 -13.40
C HIS A 474 11.59 -6.48 -13.80
N ALA A 475 11.90 -6.98 -15.00
CA ALA A 475 13.28 -7.07 -15.50
C ALA A 475 13.96 -5.68 -15.56
N ARG A 476 13.24 -4.64 -16.00
CA ARG A 476 13.79 -3.26 -16.03
C ARG A 476 14.05 -2.71 -14.63
N LYS A 477 13.13 -2.93 -13.69
CA LYS A 477 13.30 -2.54 -12.28
C LYS A 477 14.45 -3.28 -11.61
N ILE A 478 14.64 -4.57 -11.89
CA ILE A 478 15.77 -5.34 -11.39
C ILE A 478 17.07 -4.83 -12.02
N SER A 479 17.07 -4.54 -13.33
CA SER A 479 18.26 -3.97 -13.97
C SER A 479 18.67 -2.61 -13.37
N ALA A 480 17.70 -1.81 -12.92
CA ALA A 480 17.99 -0.56 -12.21
C ALA A 480 18.61 -0.77 -10.81
N ARG A 481 18.46 -1.96 -10.21
CA ARG A 481 19.04 -2.32 -8.91
C ARG A 481 20.47 -2.81 -8.99
N PHE A 482 20.91 -3.32 -10.13
CA PHE A 482 22.24 -3.88 -10.30
C PHE A 482 23.01 -3.07 -11.35
N PRO A 483 23.70 -1.98 -10.95
CA PRO A 483 24.35 -1.09 -11.90
C PRO A 483 25.29 -1.84 -12.85
N GLY A 484 25.07 -1.64 -14.15
CA GLY A 484 25.83 -2.31 -15.21
C GLY A 484 25.16 -3.56 -15.78
N SER A 485 24.07 -4.06 -15.18
CA SER A 485 23.25 -5.11 -15.80
C SER A 485 22.46 -4.58 -17.00
N GLN A 486 22.03 -5.49 -17.89
CA GLN A 486 21.26 -5.13 -19.07
C GLN A 486 20.13 -6.12 -19.36
N VAL A 487 19.01 -5.59 -19.85
CA VAL A 487 17.83 -6.35 -20.27
C VAL A 487 17.90 -6.69 -21.75
N VAL A 488 17.55 -7.94 -22.08
CA VAL A 488 17.26 -8.44 -23.41
C VAL A 488 15.78 -8.83 -23.45
N VAL A 489 15.02 -8.16 -24.30
CA VAL A 489 13.58 -8.39 -24.46
C VAL A 489 13.36 -9.48 -25.50
N HIS A 490 12.63 -10.52 -25.14
CA HIS A 490 12.15 -11.53 -26.08
C HIS A 490 10.73 -11.16 -26.54
N GLU A 491 10.52 -10.88 -27.84
CA GLU A 491 9.17 -10.63 -28.39
C GLU A 491 8.36 -11.91 -28.64
N GLY A 492 8.85 -13.07 -28.23
CA GLY A 492 8.09 -14.32 -28.26
C GLY A 492 7.07 -14.40 -27.13
N VAL A 493 6.45 -15.56 -27.03
CA VAL A 493 5.33 -15.82 -26.12
C VAL A 493 5.72 -16.90 -25.12
N GLY A 494 5.05 -16.92 -23.97
CA GLY A 494 5.29 -17.94 -22.95
C GLY A 494 6.31 -17.56 -21.90
N HIS A 495 6.51 -18.51 -20.98
CA HIS A 495 7.28 -18.31 -19.76
C HIS A 495 8.67 -18.95 -19.88
N SER A 496 9.73 -18.17 -19.66
CA SER A 496 11.16 -18.47 -19.91
C SER A 496 11.58 -18.42 -21.38
N ILE A 497 12.88 -18.20 -21.63
CA ILE A 497 13.50 -18.27 -22.96
C ILE A 497 13.31 -19.63 -23.67
N PHE A 498 12.93 -20.68 -22.94
CA PHE A 498 12.70 -22.00 -23.50
C PHE A 498 11.32 -22.14 -24.15
N ALA A 499 10.36 -21.25 -23.84
CA ALA A 499 9.00 -21.37 -24.32
C ALA A 499 8.88 -21.15 -25.83
N HIS A 500 9.53 -20.10 -26.35
CA HIS A 500 9.49 -19.76 -27.76
C HIS A 500 10.92 -19.58 -28.29
N SER A 501 11.30 -20.35 -29.31
CA SER A 501 12.67 -20.36 -29.83
C SER A 501 13.05 -19.02 -30.45
N SER A 502 14.23 -18.50 -30.08
CA SER A 502 14.86 -17.34 -30.70
C SER A 502 16.38 -17.51 -30.77
N SER A 503 16.90 -17.61 -32.00
CA SER A 503 18.33 -17.68 -32.28
C SER A 503 19.06 -16.42 -31.82
N CYS A 504 18.37 -15.27 -31.82
CA CYS A 504 18.88 -14.00 -31.28
C CYS A 504 19.10 -14.05 -29.76
N ILE A 505 18.12 -14.55 -28.99
CA ILE A 505 18.24 -14.72 -27.54
C ILE A 505 19.36 -15.71 -27.22
N LEU A 506 19.37 -16.86 -27.90
CA LEU A 506 20.40 -17.88 -27.76
C LEU A 506 21.81 -17.29 -27.96
N ALA A 507 22.03 -16.57 -29.05
CA ALA A 507 23.32 -15.94 -29.33
C ALA A 507 23.77 -15.01 -28.20
N LYS A 508 22.84 -14.24 -27.60
CA LYS A 508 23.15 -13.29 -26.51
C LYS A 508 23.44 -13.97 -25.19
N VAL A 509 22.69 -15.01 -24.84
CA VAL A 509 22.94 -15.82 -23.64
C VAL A 509 24.30 -16.52 -23.74
N VAL A 510 24.60 -17.12 -24.90
CA VAL A 510 25.89 -17.80 -25.16
C VAL A 510 27.04 -16.81 -25.13
N GLU A 511 26.92 -15.67 -25.81
CA GLU A 511 27.92 -14.59 -25.80
C GLU A 511 28.22 -14.14 -24.36
N TYR A 512 27.20 -13.97 -23.53
CA TYR A 512 27.36 -13.55 -22.15
C TYR A 512 28.08 -14.59 -21.28
N PHE A 513 27.68 -15.87 -21.32
CA PHE A 513 28.37 -16.91 -20.54
C PHE A 513 29.81 -17.17 -21.03
N ILE A 514 30.09 -16.96 -22.31
CA ILE A 514 31.42 -17.12 -22.90
C ILE A 514 32.34 -15.93 -22.58
N SER A 515 31.84 -14.70 -22.76
CA SER A 515 32.66 -13.48 -22.73
C SER A 515 32.52 -12.65 -21.45
N GLY A 516 31.42 -12.83 -20.70
CA GLY A 516 31.03 -12.00 -19.57
C GLY A 516 30.47 -10.63 -19.96
N LYS A 517 30.30 -10.34 -21.25
CA LYS A 517 29.78 -9.05 -21.72
C LYS A 517 28.27 -9.08 -21.82
N VAL A 518 27.64 -8.05 -21.25
CA VAL A 518 26.24 -7.72 -21.51
C VAL A 518 26.15 -6.71 -22.65
N PRO A 519 25.00 -6.59 -23.34
CA PRO A 519 24.77 -5.52 -24.31
C PRO A 519 24.94 -4.12 -23.67
N LEU A 520 25.30 -3.11 -24.48
CA LEU A 520 25.47 -1.73 -24.00
C LEU A 520 24.14 -1.02 -23.72
N GLU A 521 23.08 -1.45 -24.42
CA GLU A 521 21.73 -0.90 -24.33
C GLU A 521 20.71 -2.05 -24.36
N GLU A 522 19.45 -1.76 -24.04
CA GLU A 522 18.37 -2.74 -24.12
C GLU A 522 18.19 -3.17 -25.58
N ILE A 523 18.18 -4.48 -25.80
CA ILE A 523 17.98 -5.06 -27.14
C ILE A 523 16.72 -5.90 -27.16
N THR A 524 16.11 -5.99 -28.33
CA THR A 524 14.86 -6.74 -28.55
C THR A 524 15.09 -7.83 -29.59
N CYS A 525 14.78 -9.08 -29.25
CA CYS A 525 14.94 -10.26 -30.08
C CYS A 525 13.59 -10.88 -30.44
N LYS A 526 13.35 -11.07 -31.73
CA LYS A 526 12.16 -11.75 -32.25
C LYS A 526 12.29 -13.27 -32.18
N PRO A 527 11.18 -14.01 -32.05
CA PRO A 527 11.20 -15.46 -32.23
C PRO A 527 11.57 -15.83 -33.67
N ASP A 528 12.10 -17.03 -33.87
CA ASP A 528 12.54 -17.52 -35.18
C ASP A 528 11.36 -17.83 -36.11
N GLN A 529 10.19 -18.14 -35.54
CA GLN A 529 8.92 -18.42 -36.19
C GLN A 529 7.79 -17.80 -35.37
N THR A 530 6.57 -17.68 -35.91
CA THR A 530 5.40 -17.28 -35.11
C THR A 530 4.87 -18.44 -34.27
N ALA A 531 4.05 -18.17 -33.24
CA ALA A 531 3.52 -19.24 -32.41
C ALA A 531 2.66 -20.21 -33.22
N PHE A 532 1.83 -19.70 -34.15
CA PHE A 532 0.95 -20.53 -34.96
C PHE A 532 1.66 -21.27 -36.11
N GLU A 533 2.84 -20.82 -36.55
CA GLU A 533 3.70 -21.62 -37.44
C GLU A 533 4.22 -22.87 -36.73
N LEU A 534 4.62 -22.75 -35.45
CA LEU A 534 5.02 -23.88 -34.61
C LEU A 534 3.85 -24.83 -34.33
N VAL A 535 2.67 -24.27 -34.03
CA VAL A 535 1.43 -25.04 -33.81
C VAL A 535 1.05 -25.84 -35.07
N ASP A 536 1.05 -25.22 -36.24
CA ASP A 536 0.74 -25.88 -37.53
C ASP A 536 1.75 -26.99 -37.87
N ALA A 537 3.05 -26.73 -37.68
CA ALA A 537 4.09 -27.74 -37.86
C ALA A 537 3.84 -28.95 -36.94
N LYS A 538 3.46 -28.71 -35.69
CA LYS A 538 3.15 -29.77 -34.73
C LYS A 538 1.86 -30.53 -35.09
N ARG A 539 0.82 -29.83 -35.56
CA ARG A 539 -0.41 -30.45 -36.08
C ARG A 539 -0.12 -31.40 -37.23
N LYS A 540 0.64 -30.96 -38.24
CA LYS A 540 1.04 -31.77 -39.39
C LYS A 540 1.88 -32.99 -38.98
N GLU A 541 2.74 -32.83 -37.97
CA GLU A 541 3.49 -33.96 -37.39
C GLU A 541 2.54 -34.99 -36.75
N MET A 542 1.57 -34.52 -35.94
CA MET A 542 0.57 -35.36 -35.29
C MET A 542 -0.38 -36.04 -36.29
N GLU A 543 -0.82 -35.34 -37.33
CA GLU A 543 -1.63 -35.90 -38.43
C GLU A 543 -0.84 -36.92 -39.26
N GLY A 544 0.44 -36.64 -39.54
CA GLY A 544 1.35 -37.59 -40.19
C GLY A 544 1.61 -38.83 -39.32
N LEU A 545 1.68 -38.68 -38.00
CA LEU A 545 1.74 -39.79 -37.06
C LEU A 545 0.39 -40.53 -36.99
N ALA A 546 -0.74 -39.83 -36.96
CA ALA A 546 -2.07 -40.43 -36.97
C ALA A 546 -2.31 -41.21 -38.27
N GLY A 547 -1.83 -40.72 -39.42
CA GLY A 547 -1.85 -41.43 -40.70
C GLY A 547 -0.90 -42.65 -40.73
N LYS A 548 0.28 -42.56 -40.10
CA LYS A 548 1.19 -43.72 -39.93
C LYS A 548 0.67 -44.74 -38.92
N VAL A 549 0.01 -44.28 -37.86
CA VAL A 549 -0.68 -45.10 -36.85
C VAL A 549 -1.93 -45.70 -37.47
N PHE A 550 -2.66 -45.02 -38.36
CA PHE A 550 -3.77 -45.61 -39.12
C PHE A 550 -3.27 -46.72 -40.05
N LEU A 551 -2.13 -46.52 -40.74
CA LEU A 551 -1.48 -47.58 -41.53
C LEU A 551 -1.00 -48.77 -40.67
N LEU A 552 -0.48 -48.51 -39.46
CA LEU A 552 -0.08 -49.56 -38.50
C LEU A 552 -1.29 -50.25 -37.84
N THR A 553 -2.36 -49.50 -37.56
CA THR A 553 -3.58 -49.99 -36.91
C THR A 553 -4.41 -50.82 -37.89
N GLU A 554 -4.36 -50.53 -39.19
CA GLU A 554 -4.95 -51.38 -40.23
C GLU A 554 -4.12 -52.66 -40.48
N LEU A 555 -2.80 -52.64 -40.25
CA LEU A 555 -1.93 -53.82 -40.22
C LEU A 555 -2.09 -54.66 -38.93
N VAL A 556 -2.44 -54.04 -37.80
CA VAL A 556 -2.60 -54.70 -36.48
C VAL A 556 -4.04 -55.18 -36.24
N ASN A 557 -5.06 -54.47 -36.73
CA ASN A 557 -6.47 -54.88 -36.61
C ASN A 557 -6.84 -56.11 -37.46
N ARG A 558 -6.00 -56.52 -38.42
CA ARG A 558 -6.13 -57.85 -39.04
C ARG A 558 -5.62 -59.01 -38.16
N ARG A 559 -5.02 -58.74 -36.99
CA ARG A 559 -4.49 -59.78 -36.08
C ARG A 559 -5.14 -59.86 -34.70
N LEU A 560 -6.00 -58.92 -34.30
CA LEU A 560 -6.56 -58.88 -32.93
C LEU A 560 -8.10 -59.00 -32.86
N LEU A 561 -8.72 -59.69 -33.82
CA LEU A 561 -10.05 -60.30 -33.65
C LEU A 561 -9.93 -61.66 -32.94
N SER A 562 -9.43 -61.67 -31.70
CA SER A 562 -9.49 -62.84 -30.81
C SER A 562 -9.00 -62.44 -29.41
N ALA A 563 -9.92 -61.96 -28.55
CA ALA A 563 -10.02 -62.28 -27.12
C ALA A 563 -10.92 -61.27 -26.40
N LYS A 564 -12.01 -61.77 -25.81
CA LYS A 564 -12.84 -61.12 -24.77
C LYS A 564 -12.02 -61.00 -23.45
N THR A 565 -12.37 -60.29 -22.37
CA THR A 565 -13.60 -60.40 -21.55
C THR A 565 -13.55 -59.42 -20.33
N THR A 566 -14.71 -58.83 -19.99
CA THR A 566 -15.34 -58.52 -18.66
C THR A 566 -14.61 -57.82 -17.49
N ILE A 567 -15.28 -56.83 -16.86
CA ILE A 567 -15.98 -56.92 -15.53
C ILE A 567 -16.80 -55.62 -15.26
N ASN A 568 -17.92 -55.78 -14.53
CA ASN A 568 -19.09 -54.90 -14.34
C ASN A 568 -19.11 -54.26 -12.90
N PRO A 569 -19.93 -53.21 -12.63
CA PRO A 569 -19.94 -52.34 -11.44
C PRO A 569 -21.07 -52.65 -10.43
N TYR A 570 -21.03 -52.08 -9.21
CA TYR A 570 -22.17 -52.09 -8.27
C TYR A 570 -22.31 -50.84 -7.36
N GLN A 571 -23.47 -50.16 -7.53
CA GLN A 571 -24.48 -49.62 -6.59
C GLN A 571 -24.18 -48.58 -5.46
N ILE A 572 -25.05 -47.55 -5.33
CA ILE A 572 -26.19 -47.47 -4.35
C ILE A 572 -27.22 -46.33 -4.66
N SER A 573 -28.50 -46.73 -4.64
CA SER A 573 -29.87 -46.16 -4.48
C SER A 573 -30.30 -44.64 -4.49
N SER A 574 -31.24 -44.35 -5.41
CA SER A 574 -32.59 -43.67 -5.35
C SER A 574 -33.11 -42.99 -4.05
N SER A 575 -33.86 -41.86 -3.97
CA SER A 575 -35.04 -41.28 -4.71
C SER A 575 -35.54 -39.97 -3.98
N PRO A 576 -36.66 -39.26 -4.31
CA PRO A 576 -37.30 -38.87 -5.58
C PRO A 576 -37.80 -37.37 -5.69
N THR A 577 -37.87 -36.87 -6.94
CA THR A 577 -38.90 -35.98 -7.56
C THR A 577 -39.28 -34.60 -6.98
N ARG A 578 -39.21 -33.56 -7.85
CA ARG A 578 -40.41 -32.79 -8.28
C ARG A 578 -40.19 -32.04 -9.61
N SER A 579 -41.19 -32.17 -10.48
CA SER A 579 -41.34 -31.60 -11.81
C SER A 579 -41.88 -30.17 -11.77
N GLY A 580 -41.57 -29.39 -12.81
CA GLY A 580 -42.23 -28.12 -13.10
C GLY A 580 -41.51 -27.36 -14.22
N GLY A 581 -41.85 -27.65 -15.47
CA GLY A 581 -41.33 -26.92 -16.63
C GLY A 581 -42.13 -25.65 -16.91
N VAL A 582 -41.47 -24.64 -17.51
CA VAL A 582 -42.10 -23.66 -18.42
C VAL A 582 -41.06 -23.25 -19.47
N ARG A 583 -41.39 -23.48 -20.75
CA ARG A 583 -40.77 -22.86 -21.93
C ARG A 583 -41.25 -21.41 -22.04
N MET A 584 -40.39 -20.47 -22.42
CA MET A 584 -40.84 -19.28 -23.16
C MET A 584 -39.76 -18.74 -24.10
N SER A 585 -40.26 -18.29 -25.24
CA SER A 585 -39.61 -18.12 -26.54
C SER A 585 -38.76 -16.86 -26.69
N ALA A 586 -37.92 -16.91 -27.72
CA ALA A 586 -37.27 -15.79 -28.37
C ALA A 586 -38.26 -14.86 -29.10
N ASP A 587 -37.96 -13.56 -29.06
CA ASP A 587 -37.95 -12.59 -30.18
C ASP A 587 -38.20 -11.18 -29.64
N ILE A 588 -37.35 -10.21 -30.04
CA ILE A 588 -37.75 -8.92 -30.64
C ILE A 588 -36.49 -8.13 -31.07
N LEU A 589 -36.62 -7.55 -32.26
CA LEU A 589 -35.66 -6.89 -33.13
C LEU A 589 -35.14 -5.50 -32.67
N ALA A 590 -33.86 -5.27 -32.99
CA ALA A 590 -33.23 -4.14 -33.69
C ALA A 590 -33.93 -2.76 -33.75
N THR A 591 -33.16 -1.70 -33.47
CA THR A 591 -33.03 -0.50 -34.34
C THR A 591 -31.67 0.17 -34.12
N GLY A 592 -30.99 0.54 -35.21
CA GLY A 592 -29.64 1.09 -35.21
C GLY A 592 -29.57 2.62 -35.30
N GLY A 593 -28.34 3.15 -35.26
CA GLY A 593 -28.00 4.53 -35.56
C GLY A 593 -26.49 4.73 -35.72
N LYS A 594 -26.05 5.10 -36.93
CA LYS A 594 -24.66 5.41 -37.33
C LYS A 594 -24.22 6.79 -36.83
N ALA A 595 -22.92 6.97 -36.53
CA ALA A 595 -22.04 8.03 -37.11
C ALA A 595 -20.61 8.02 -36.52
N SER A 596 -19.63 8.34 -37.37
CA SER A 596 -18.21 8.70 -37.14
C SER A 596 -17.91 9.91 -38.08
N PRO A 597 -16.77 10.66 -38.09
CA PRO A 597 -15.53 10.67 -37.27
C PRO A 597 -15.00 12.07 -36.81
N SER A 598 -13.91 12.04 -36.00
CA SER A 598 -12.74 12.98 -35.94
C SER A 598 -12.85 14.44 -35.45
N MET A 599 -11.95 14.82 -34.51
CA MET A 599 -11.17 16.09 -34.40
C MET A 599 -10.39 16.03 -33.05
N GLY A 600 -9.07 16.18 -32.98
CA GLY A 600 -8.31 17.41 -33.18
C GLY A 600 -7.77 17.89 -31.81
N VAL A 601 -6.47 17.73 -31.56
CA VAL A 601 -5.81 18.18 -30.32
C VAL A 601 -5.59 19.69 -30.41
N GLU A 602 -6.44 20.47 -29.75
CA GLU A 602 -6.22 21.91 -29.50
C GLU A 602 -5.68 22.13 -28.08
N THR A 603 -4.57 22.86 -27.99
CA THR A 603 -3.99 23.40 -26.75
C THR A 603 -4.97 24.36 -26.08
N ARG A 604 -5.61 23.94 -24.98
CA ARG A 604 -6.52 24.77 -24.17
C ARG A 604 -5.76 25.72 -23.23
N ASN A 605 -6.21 26.98 -23.19
CA ASN A 605 -5.77 28.02 -22.27
C ASN A 605 -6.16 27.72 -20.80
N ASP A 606 -5.20 27.70 -19.88
CA ASP A 606 -5.31 27.37 -18.44
C ASP A 606 -6.09 28.37 -17.55
N ASN A 607 -6.98 29.18 -18.11
CA ASN A 607 -7.75 30.19 -17.35
C ASN A 607 -9.25 29.88 -17.20
N ASN A 608 -9.73 28.75 -17.72
CA ASN A 608 -11.14 28.37 -17.64
C ASN A 608 -11.33 27.25 -16.62
N GLY A 609 -11.95 27.57 -15.49
CA GLY A 609 -13.04 26.81 -14.83
C GLY A 609 -12.91 25.31 -14.55
N ASP A 610 -11.80 24.64 -14.86
CA ASP A 610 -11.66 23.21 -14.68
C ASP A 610 -11.63 22.86 -13.19
N LEU A 611 -12.47 21.88 -12.82
CA LEU A 611 -12.60 21.36 -11.47
C LEU A 611 -11.24 20.85 -10.93
N VAL A 612 -10.39 20.32 -11.84
CA VAL A 612 -8.99 19.91 -11.59
C VAL A 612 -8.16 20.35 -12.80
N THR A 613 -7.09 21.13 -12.58
CA THR A 613 -6.17 21.46 -13.69
C THR A 613 -5.22 20.28 -13.94
N ALA A 614 -4.96 19.93 -15.20
CA ALA A 614 -4.06 18.81 -15.57
C ALA A 614 -2.65 18.94 -14.96
N THR A 615 -2.23 20.16 -14.63
CA THR A 615 -0.97 20.47 -13.95
C THR A 615 -0.95 20.06 -12.47
N GLU A 616 -2.12 20.03 -11.78
CA GLU A 616 -2.23 19.64 -10.37
C GLU A 616 -2.06 18.13 -10.16
N GLU A 617 -2.44 17.29 -11.12
CA GLU A 617 -2.20 15.83 -11.09
C GLU A 617 -0.72 15.45 -11.22
N GLN A 618 0.10 16.29 -11.87
CA GLN A 618 1.49 15.98 -12.21
C GLN A 618 2.53 16.51 -11.20
N SER A 619 2.17 17.43 -10.31
CA SER A 619 3.17 18.29 -9.63
C SER A 619 3.55 17.89 -8.20
N LEU A 620 2.78 17.02 -7.52
CA LEU A 620 3.06 16.61 -6.13
C LEU A 620 3.12 15.08 -6.04
N GLN A 621 4.26 14.54 -5.57
CA GLN A 621 4.42 13.10 -5.41
C GLN A 621 3.52 12.57 -4.29
N ARG A 622 2.71 11.55 -4.59
CA ARG A 622 1.88 10.81 -3.62
C ARG A 622 2.76 9.98 -2.67
N GLY A 623 3.19 10.58 -1.55
CA GLY A 623 4.19 10.00 -0.64
C GLY A 623 3.69 9.58 0.75
N LEU A 624 2.45 9.90 1.13
CA LEU A 624 1.87 9.61 2.45
C LEU A 624 1.04 8.31 2.40
N HIS A 625 1.36 7.35 3.27
CA HIS A 625 0.57 6.11 3.44
C HIS A 625 -0.71 6.40 4.24
N GLU A 626 -1.74 5.56 4.10
CA GLU A 626 -3.04 5.71 4.80
C GLU A 626 -2.88 5.81 6.32
N ARG A 627 -1.89 5.12 6.91
CA ARG A 627 -1.55 5.23 8.34
C ARG A 627 -1.12 6.64 8.74
N HIS A 628 -0.39 7.36 7.88
CA HIS A 628 0.05 8.73 8.15
C HIS A 628 -1.14 9.69 8.08
N LEU A 629 -2.04 9.48 7.11
CA LEU A 629 -3.26 10.29 6.97
C LEU A 629 -4.22 10.08 8.14
N SER A 630 -4.38 8.82 8.57
CA SER A 630 -5.15 8.48 9.76
C SER A 630 -4.57 9.17 10.99
N MET A 631 -3.26 9.04 11.25
CA MET A 631 -2.59 9.66 12.41
C MET A 631 -2.59 11.19 12.40
N LEU A 632 -2.40 11.82 11.24
CA LEU A 632 -2.58 13.28 11.09
C LEU A 632 -4.01 13.69 11.44
N GLY A 633 -5.00 12.90 11.03
CA GLY A 633 -6.38 13.12 11.46
C GLY A 633 -6.65 12.80 12.93
N ILE A 634 -5.90 11.87 13.56
CA ILE A 634 -6.06 11.49 14.98
C ILE A 634 -5.48 12.55 15.92
N ALA A 635 -4.26 13.00 15.66
CA ALA A 635 -3.48 13.79 16.60
C ALA A 635 -3.20 15.23 16.13
N GLY A 636 -3.54 15.59 14.88
CA GLY A 636 -3.30 16.93 14.34
C GLY A 636 -4.15 18.03 14.99
N ALA A 637 -5.15 17.66 15.78
CA ALA A 637 -5.95 18.58 16.58
C ALA A 637 -5.52 18.60 18.06
N ILE A 638 -4.46 17.89 18.45
CA ILE A 638 -3.92 17.87 19.82
C ILE A 638 -2.62 18.70 19.81
N GLY A 639 -2.67 19.86 20.45
CA GLY A 639 -1.58 20.85 20.44
C GLY A 639 -1.49 21.62 21.76
N THR A 640 -0.79 22.75 21.75
CA THR A 640 -0.56 23.58 22.94
C THR A 640 -1.84 24.16 23.52
N GLY A 641 -2.89 24.36 22.72
CA GLY A 641 -4.20 24.80 23.20
C GLY A 641 -4.80 23.90 24.29
N LEU A 642 -4.67 22.58 24.18
CA LEU A 642 -5.13 21.64 25.21
C LEU A 642 -4.25 21.67 26.46
N PHE A 643 -2.94 21.87 26.34
CA PHE A 643 -2.04 21.72 27.49
C PHE A 643 -1.77 23.02 28.23
N LEU A 644 -1.60 24.13 27.52
CA LEU A 644 -1.37 25.47 28.06
C LEU A 644 -2.67 26.27 28.16
N GLY A 645 -3.54 26.19 27.15
CA GLY A 645 -4.76 27.02 27.11
C GLY A 645 -5.85 26.61 28.11
N LEU A 646 -5.82 25.36 28.58
CA LEU A 646 -6.76 24.89 29.61
C LEU A 646 -6.61 25.59 30.95
N GLY A 647 -5.40 26.03 31.32
CA GLY A 647 -5.18 26.71 32.59
C GLY A 647 -5.98 28.02 32.66
N GLN A 648 -5.87 28.85 31.63
CA GLN A 648 -6.66 30.08 31.52
C GLN A 648 -8.16 29.78 31.44
N SER A 649 -8.56 28.77 30.66
CA SER A 649 -9.98 28.42 30.50
C SER A 649 -10.65 28.02 31.81
N VAL A 650 -9.94 27.27 32.67
CA VAL A 650 -10.43 26.90 34.00
C VAL A 650 -10.41 28.10 34.95
N GLN A 651 -9.43 28.98 34.84
CA GLN A 651 -9.34 30.16 35.68
C GLN A 651 -10.45 31.19 35.37
N THR A 652 -10.77 31.44 34.10
CA THR A 652 -11.77 32.44 33.72
C THR A 652 -13.19 31.89 33.66
N GLY A 653 -13.36 30.61 33.30
CA GLY A 653 -14.67 29.97 33.18
C GLY A 653 -15.11 29.18 34.41
N GLY A 654 -14.17 28.77 35.27
CA GLY A 654 -14.41 27.72 36.27
C GLY A 654 -14.46 26.32 35.63
N PRO A 655 -14.54 25.26 36.43
CA PRO A 655 -14.47 23.88 35.92
C PRO A 655 -15.65 23.51 35.01
N LEU A 656 -16.87 23.97 35.31
CA LEU A 656 -18.04 23.74 34.46
C LEU A 656 -18.06 24.71 33.27
N GLY A 657 -17.68 25.99 33.46
CA GLY A 657 -17.60 26.94 32.36
C GLY A 657 -16.58 26.53 31.29
N ALA A 658 -15.42 26.02 31.70
CA ALA A 658 -14.42 25.45 30.79
C ALA A 658 -14.97 24.23 30.04
N LEU A 659 -15.61 23.29 30.75
CA LEU A 659 -16.21 22.10 30.15
C LEU A 659 -17.28 22.45 29.11
N LEU A 660 -18.20 23.35 29.46
CA LEU A 660 -19.25 23.82 28.55
C LEU A 660 -18.68 24.61 27.38
N GLY A 661 -17.63 25.41 27.60
CA GLY A 661 -16.97 26.19 26.55
C GLY A 661 -16.42 25.28 25.45
N TYR A 662 -15.62 24.30 25.85
CA TYR A 662 -15.07 23.30 24.92
C TYR A 662 -16.13 22.38 24.33
N ALA A 663 -17.20 22.04 25.06
CA ALA A 663 -18.33 21.31 24.50
C ALA A 663 -19.07 22.13 23.43
N THR A 664 -19.25 23.43 23.64
CA THR A 664 -19.91 24.34 22.69
C THR A 664 -19.10 24.45 21.41
N VAL A 665 -17.80 24.75 21.50
CA VAL A 665 -16.93 24.80 20.32
C VAL A 665 -16.76 23.42 19.69
N GLY A 666 -16.69 22.35 20.49
CA GLY A 666 -16.66 20.97 20.00
C GLY A 666 -17.87 20.64 19.13
N LEU A 667 -19.09 21.07 19.50
CA LEU A 667 -20.27 20.93 18.65
C LEU A 667 -20.18 21.72 17.35
N VAL A 668 -19.61 22.93 17.38
CA VAL A 668 -19.33 23.73 16.16
C VAL A 668 -18.36 22.98 15.26
N VAL A 669 -17.27 22.43 15.81
CA VAL A 669 -16.28 21.63 15.08
C VAL A 669 -16.94 20.40 14.45
N CYS A 670 -17.82 19.71 15.17
CA CYS A 670 -18.56 18.57 14.63
C CYS A 670 -19.44 18.97 13.44
N ALA A 671 -20.09 20.13 13.49
CA ALA A 671 -20.84 20.68 12.36
C ALA A 671 -19.91 20.99 11.17
N VAL A 672 -18.75 21.62 11.43
CA VAL A 672 -17.73 21.93 10.41
C VAL A 672 -17.19 20.65 9.76
N GLN A 673 -16.86 19.63 10.55
CA GLN A 673 -16.28 18.37 10.06
C GLN A 673 -17.26 17.57 9.20
N PHE A 674 -18.53 17.52 9.59
CA PHE A 674 -19.55 16.89 8.76
C PHE A 674 -19.85 17.70 7.49
N ALA A 675 -19.92 19.03 7.57
CA ALA A 675 -20.05 19.88 6.39
C ALA A 675 -18.86 19.68 5.42
N LEU A 676 -17.63 19.68 5.96
CA LEU A 676 -16.39 19.45 5.21
C LEU A 676 -16.38 18.07 4.57
N GLY A 677 -16.76 17.03 5.32
CA GLY A 677 -16.81 15.66 4.84
C GLY A 677 -17.78 15.47 3.66
N GLU A 678 -18.97 16.08 3.69
CA GLU A 678 -19.92 15.99 2.57
C GLU A 678 -19.41 16.69 1.31
N VAL A 679 -18.80 17.88 1.46
CA VAL A 679 -18.27 18.63 0.30
C VAL A 679 -17.01 17.97 -0.25
N ALA A 680 -16.06 17.58 0.62
CA ALA A 680 -14.80 16.97 0.23
C ALA A 680 -14.95 15.56 -0.34
N ALA A 681 -15.98 14.81 0.06
CA ALA A 681 -16.29 13.52 -0.53
C ALA A 681 -16.80 13.64 -1.98
N LEU A 682 -17.54 14.70 -2.31
CA LEU A 682 -17.98 14.99 -3.68
C LEU A 682 -16.88 15.66 -4.52
N LEU A 683 -16.09 16.55 -3.90
CA LEU A 683 -15.07 17.36 -4.55
C LEU A 683 -13.69 17.16 -3.89
N PRO A 684 -13.01 16.02 -4.11
CA PRO A 684 -11.69 15.75 -3.54
C PRO A 684 -10.59 16.50 -4.31
N VAL A 685 -10.47 17.82 -4.05
CA VAL A 685 -9.53 18.70 -4.75
C VAL A 685 -8.36 19.15 -3.88
N THR A 686 -7.18 19.36 -4.48
CA THR A 686 -5.99 19.88 -3.80
C THR A 686 -6.28 21.29 -3.27
N GLY A 687 -6.00 21.52 -1.97
CA GLY A 687 -6.36 22.76 -1.27
C GLY A 687 -7.77 22.77 -0.65
N ALA A 688 -8.53 21.67 -0.79
CA ALA A 688 -9.76 21.39 -0.05
C ALA A 688 -10.78 22.55 -0.06
N PHE A 689 -11.17 23.03 1.12
CA PHE A 689 -12.22 24.04 1.30
C PHE A 689 -11.90 25.41 0.72
N VAL A 690 -10.62 25.74 0.51
CA VAL A 690 -10.20 26.94 -0.23
C VAL A 690 -10.67 26.84 -1.68
N ARG A 691 -10.48 25.67 -2.29
CA ARG A 691 -10.87 25.43 -3.67
C ARG A 691 -12.37 25.21 -3.80
N HIS A 692 -13.02 24.59 -2.81
CA HIS A 692 -14.49 24.54 -2.74
C HIS A 692 -15.11 25.94 -2.74
N ALA A 693 -14.52 26.89 -2.02
CA ALA A 693 -14.98 28.28 -1.96
C ALA A 693 -14.94 28.99 -3.32
N GLU A 694 -13.92 28.72 -4.13
CA GLU A 694 -13.80 29.29 -5.47
C GLU A 694 -14.94 28.86 -6.41
N PHE A 695 -15.35 27.60 -6.35
CA PHE A 695 -16.39 27.05 -7.23
C PHE A 695 -17.81 27.20 -6.68
N LEU A 696 -17.98 27.08 -5.37
CA LEU A 696 -19.31 27.09 -4.74
C LEU A 696 -19.77 28.50 -4.37
N VAL A 697 -18.84 29.44 -4.15
CA VAL A 697 -19.12 30.79 -3.66
C VAL A 697 -18.69 31.85 -4.67
N ASP A 698 -17.40 32.16 -4.77
CA ASP A 698 -16.83 33.22 -5.62
C ASP A 698 -15.32 33.00 -5.71
N PRO A 699 -14.68 33.11 -6.89
CA PRO A 699 -13.22 33.03 -6.98
C PRO A 699 -12.46 34.05 -6.11
N ALA A 700 -13.03 35.23 -5.85
CA ALA A 700 -12.47 36.17 -4.89
C ALA A 700 -12.56 35.67 -3.44
N TRP A 701 -13.58 34.88 -3.11
CA TRP A 701 -13.70 34.26 -1.79
C TRP A 701 -12.65 33.15 -1.63
N GLY A 702 -12.45 32.32 -2.65
CA GLY A 702 -11.35 31.35 -2.69
C GLY A 702 -9.97 31.99 -2.48
N PHE A 703 -9.69 33.11 -3.17
CA PHE A 703 -8.47 33.89 -2.98
C PHE A 703 -8.31 34.39 -1.52
N ALA A 704 -9.36 35.00 -0.96
CA ALA A 704 -9.33 35.56 0.38
C ALA A 704 -9.10 34.48 1.45
N ILE A 705 -9.77 33.34 1.33
CA ILE A 705 -9.61 32.21 2.25
C ILE A 705 -8.25 31.52 2.07
N GLY A 706 -7.72 31.46 0.84
CA GLY A 706 -6.36 30.97 0.60
C GLY A 706 -5.31 31.81 1.32
N TRP A 707 -5.40 33.14 1.23
CA TRP A 707 -4.50 34.05 1.96
C TRP A 707 -4.75 34.06 3.47
N ASN A 708 -6.00 33.86 3.92
CA ASN A 708 -6.33 33.63 5.33
C ASN A 708 -5.57 32.42 5.88
N LEU A 709 -5.50 31.32 5.13
CA LEU A 709 -4.72 30.15 5.55
C LEU A 709 -3.21 30.40 5.54
N VAL A 710 -2.68 31.09 4.55
CA VAL A 710 -1.25 31.44 4.51
C VAL A 710 -0.88 32.30 5.72
N TYR A 711 -1.68 33.33 5.99
CA TYR A 711 -1.52 34.22 7.14
C TYR A 711 -1.70 33.49 8.47
N GLY A 712 -2.75 32.67 8.62
CA GLY A 712 -2.99 31.88 9.82
C GLY A 712 -1.84 30.93 10.12
N ASN A 713 -1.26 30.27 9.12
CA ASN A 713 -0.08 29.42 9.31
C ASN A 713 1.19 30.24 9.63
N ILE A 714 1.32 31.46 9.10
CA ILE A 714 2.39 32.40 9.45
C ILE A 714 2.36 32.77 10.94
N LEU A 715 1.17 32.84 11.56
CA LEU A 715 0.99 33.16 12.96
C LEU A 715 1.01 31.94 13.88
N SER A 716 0.47 30.82 13.41
CA SER A 716 0.40 29.55 14.14
C SER A 716 1.80 29.07 14.52
N ILE A 717 2.76 29.05 13.58
CA ILE A 717 4.11 28.55 13.85
C ILE A 717 4.83 29.36 14.96
N PRO A 718 4.88 30.71 14.91
CA PRO A 718 5.42 31.50 16.01
C PRO A 718 4.71 31.29 17.35
N SER A 719 3.39 31.04 17.34
CA SER A 719 2.60 30.80 18.56
C SER A 719 3.08 29.55 19.28
N GLU A 720 3.31 28.48 18.52
CA GLU A 720 3.80 27.20 19.03
C GLU A 720 5.26 27.29 19.50
N ILE A 721 6.12 28.01 18.78
CA ILE A 721 7.51 28.26 19.22
C ILE A 721 7.52 29.10 20.52
N THR A 722 6.61 30.06 20.66
CA THR A 722 6.48 30.86 21.87
C THR A 722 5.99 30.02 23.06
N ALA A 723 5.05 29.10 22.82
CA ALA A 723 4.62 28.11 23.80
C ALA A 723 5.76 27.19 24.26
N ILE A 724 6.63 26.76 23.34
CA ILE A 724 7.84 26.01 23.69
C ILE A 724 8.75 26.81 24.63
N CYS A 725 8.89 28.11 24.41
CA CYS A 725 9.66 28.98 25.30
C CYS A 725 9.09 28.98 26.73
N VAL A 726 7.76 29.16 26.86
CA VAL A 726 7.06 29.06 28.15
C VAL A 726 7.31 27.73 28.84
N LEU A 727 7.31 26.62 28.09
CA LEU A 727 7.54 25.29 28.65
C LEU A 727 8.99 25.06 29.10
N PHE A 728 9.98 25.65 28.42
CA PHE A 728 11.40 25.52 28.80
C PHE A 728 11.76 26.30 30.06
N GLU A 729 11.05 27.40 30.35
CA GLU A 729 11.21 28.18 31.58
C GLU A 729 10.99 27.31 32.85
N PHE A 730 10.28 26.19 32.73
CA PHE A 730 10.15 25.21 33.82
C PHE A 730 11.48 24.59 34.30
N TRP A 731 12.46 24.38 33.41
CA TRP A 731 13.75 23.77 33.79
C TRP A 731 14.89 24.77 33.91
N THR A 732 14.81 25.93 33.24
CA THR A 732 15.95 26.82 33.12
C THR A 732 15.56 28.26 32.87
N ASP A 733 16.35 29.17 33.44
CA ASP A 733 16.23 30.62 33.22
C ASP A 733 17.08 31.12 32.03
N ILE A 734 17.45 30.23 31.10
CA ILE A 734 18.24 30.62 29.92
C ILE A 734 17.38 31.49 29.02
N ASN A 735 17.99 32.51 28.41
CA ASN A 735 17.30 33.44 27.52
C ASN A 735 16.49 32.69 26.42
N PRO A 736 15.17 32.96 26.27
CA PRO A 736 14.32 32.27 25.30
C PRO A 736 14.81 32.33 23.84
N SER A 737 15.63 33.31 23.49
CA SER A 737 16.24 33.45 22.15
C SER A 737 16.95 32.19 21.67
N LEU A 738 17.59 31.44 22.58
CA LEU A 738 18.24 30.18 22.23
C LEU A 738 17.22 29.14 21.73
N TRP A 739 16.14 28.97 22.48
CA TRP A 739 15.07 28.02 22.13
C TRP A 739 14.36 28.44 20.84
N ILE A 740 14.12 29.74 20.65
CA ILE A 740 13.53 30.27 19.41
C ILE A 740 14.40 29.88 18.20
N ILE A 741 15.71 30.16 18.22
CA ILE A 741 16.60 29.81 17.10
C ILE A 741 16.65 28.30 16.86
N ILE A 742 16.75 27.50 17.93
CA ILE A 742 16.79 26.03 17.81
C ILE A 742 15.53 25.53 17.11
N PHE A 743 14.34 25.94 17.56
CA PHE A 743 13.10 25.44 16.99
C PHE A 743 12.79 26.03 15.61
N ILE A 744 13.24 27.24 15.28
CA ILE A 744 13.21 27.75 13.90
C ILE A 744 14.05 26.86 12.98
N VAL A 745 15.29 26.56 13.36
CA VAL A 745 16.19 25.71 12.55
C VAL A 745 15.60 24.31 12.39
N LEU A 746 15.16 23.70 13.49
CA LEU A 746 14.57 22.36 13.46
C LEU A 746 13.32 22.29 12.57
N THR A 747 12.39 23.25 12.71
CA THR A 747 11.15 23.31 11.91
C THR A 747 11.47 23.55 10.42
N THR A 748 12.46 24.40 10.13
CA THR A 748 12.91 24.66 8.75
C THR A 748 13.53 23.42 8.12
N VAL A 749 14.39 22.70 8.86
CA VAL A 749 15.02 21.47 8.37
C VAL A 749 13.95 20.42 8.05
N VAL A 750 13.00 20.19 8.95
CA VAL A 750 11.87 19.27 8.70
C VAL A 750 11.06 19.70 7.48
N GLY A 751 10.81 21.01 7.31
CA GLY A 751 10.10 21.56 6.15
C GLY A 751 10.84 21.39 4.82
N LEU A 752 12.16 21.25 4.82
CA LEU A 752 13.00 21.00 3.64
C LEU A 752 13.25 19.51 3.36
N CYS A 753 12.95 18.63 4.32
CA CYS A 753 13.08 17.19 4.20
C CYS A 753 12.00 16.56 3.30
N PHE A 754 12.27 15.33 2.84
CA PHE A 754 11.33 14.57 2.02
C PHE A 754 10.00 14.31 2.76
N VAL A 755 8.86 14.42 2.07
CA VAL A 755 7.51 14.34 2.67
C VAL A 755 7.27 13.04 3.44
N ARG A 756 7.92 11.94 3.04
CA ARG A 756 7.86 10.66 3.78
C ARG A 756 8.49 10.77 5.18
N VAL A 757 9.60 11.50 5.31
CA VAL A 757 10.28 11.71 6.60
C VAL A 757 9.39 12.52 7.54
N PHE A 758 8.76 13.57 7.03
CA PHE A 758 7.74 14.31 7.78
C PHE A 758 6.61 13.39 8.25
N GLY A 759 6.09 12.54 7.37
CA GLY A 759 5.01 11.60 7.70
C GLY A 759 5.37 10.61 8.82
N GLU A 760 6.60 10.09 8.83
CA GLU A 760 7.08 9.21 9.91
C GLU A 760 7.29 9.98 11.22
N VAL A 761 7.86 11.19 11.16
CA VAL A 761 8.05 12.05 12.36
C VAL A 761 6.71 12.39 13.01
N GLU A 762 5.73 12.81 12.21
CA GLU A 762 4.39 13.12 12.72
C GLU A 762 3.66 11.87 13.23
N PHE A 763 3.89 10.69 12.64
CA PHE A 763 3.33 9.44 13.16
C PHE A 763 3.76 9.18 14.61
N TRP A 764 5.06 9.33 14.91
CA TRP A 764 5.58 9.13 16.26
C TRP A 764 5.13 10.22 17.23
N PHE A 765 5.11 11.49 16.81
CA PHE A 765 4.57 12.58 17.64
C PHE A 765 3.08 12.41 17.92
N ALA A 766 2.30 11.98 16.93
CA ALA A 766 0.89 11.66 17.11
C ALA A 766 0.66 10.58 18.16
N LEU A 767 1.42 9.48 18.09
CA LEU A 767 1.35 8.40 19.07
C LEU A 767 1.69 8.90 20.48
N LEU A 768 2.76 9.67 20.61
CA LEU A 768 3.23 10.22 21.89
C LEU A 768 2.21 11.20 22.50
N LYS A 769 1.55 12.04 21.69
CA LYS A 769 0.44 12.92 22.13
C LYS A 769 -0.74 12.13 22.69
N ILE A 770 -1.17 11.09 21.98
CA ILE A 770 -2.32 10.27 22.38
C ILE A 770 -2.00 9.54 23.70
N LEU A 771 -0.81 8.94 23.80
CA LEU A 771 -0.35 8.29 25.03
C LEU A 771 -0.29 9.27 26.20
N LEU A 772 0.16 10.52 25.97
CA LEU A 772 0.15 11.56 27.00
C LEU A 772 -1.25 11.86 27.50
N VAL A 773 -2.21 12.11 26.62
CA VAL A 773 -3.58 12.46 27.03
C VAL A 773 -4.21 11.32 27.82
N VAL A 774 -4.05 10.07 27.35
CA VAL A 774 -4.53 8.88 28.07
C VAL A 774 -3.87 8.76 29.45
N PHE A 775 -2.55 8.93 29.51
CA PHE A 775 -1.79 8.92 30.76
C PHE A 775 -2.29 10.00 31.74
N LEU A 776 -2.49 11.24 31.26
CA LEU A 776 -2.95 12.37 32.08
C LEU A 776 -4.36 12.16 32.62
N ILE A 777 -5.26 11.57 31.82
CA ILE A 777 -6.62 11.22 32.25
C ILE A 777 -6.58 10.15 33.35
N ILE A 778 -5.81 9.07 33.15
CA ILE A 778 -5.69 7.98 34.14
C ILE A 778 -5.04 8.48 35.43
N MET A 779 -3.91 9.17 35.31
CA MET A 779 -3.21 9.79 36.44
C MET A 779 -4.15 10.73 37.19
N GLY A 780 -4.86 11.58 36.47
CA GLY A 780 -5.82 12.51 37.06
C GLY A 780 -6.95 11.80 37.79
N LEU A 781 -7.48 10.71 37.25
CA LEU A 781 -8.46 9.88 37.95
C LEU A 781 -7.88 9.25 39.24
N VAL A 782 -6.65 8.76 39.20
CA VAL A 782 -5.97 8.18 40.37
C VAL A 782 -5.79 9.23 41.48
N ILE A 783 -5.28 10.43 41.14
CA ILE A 783 -5.13 11.54 42.09
C ILE A 783 -6.50 11.95 42.64
N ASN A 784 -7.49 12.15 41.76
CA ASN A 784 -8.83 12.59 42.13
C ASN A 784 -9.53 11.62 43.09
N LEU A 785 -9.31 10.32 42.94
CA LEU A 785 -9.88 9.27 43.79
C LEU A 785 -9.09 9.00 45.09
N GLY A 786 -7.96 9.68 45.30
CA GLY A 786 -7.12 9.50 46.49
C GLY A 786 -6.22 8.26 46.42
N GLY A 787 -5.84 7.81 45.22
CA GLY A 787 -5.00 6.63 45.01
C GLY A 787 -3.51 6.87 45.28
N VAL A 788 -3.08 8.12 45.50
CA VAL A 788 -1.68 8.45 45.85
C VAL A 788 -1.53 8.45 47.38
N PRO A 789 -0.59 7.67 47.95
CA PRO A 789 -0.39 7.63 49.40
C PRO A 789 -0.17 9.01 50.02
N GLY A 790 -0.92 9.34 51.06
CA GLY A 790 -0.83 10.64 51.74
C GLY A 790 -1.62 11.77 51.08
N THR A 791 -2.33 11.53 49.98
CA THR A 791 -3.26 12.50 49.36
C THR A 791 -4.70 12.14 49.69
N GLU A 792 -5.50 13.13 50.08
CA GLU A 792 -6.94 12.92 50.28
C GLU A 792 -7.68 12.85 48.95
N ARG A 793 -8.81 12.13 48.94
CA ARG A 793 -9.74 12.13 47.80
C ARG A 793 -10.27 13.54 47.54
N ILE A 794 -10.05 14.05 46.33
CA ILE A 794 -10.55 15.36 45.88
C ILE A 794 -12.02 15.23 45.46
N GLY A 795 -12.32 14.37 44.47
CA GLY A 795 -13.65 14.26 43.87
C GLY A 795 -14.12 15.57 43.22
N PHE A 796 -15.41 15.88 43.34
CA PHE A 796 -15.98 17.14 42.84
C PHE A 796 -15.84 18.30 43.83
N ARG A 797 -14.79 18.32 44.67
CA ARG A 797 -14.59 19.37 45.70
C ARG A 797 -14.50 20.75 45.07
N TYR A 798 -13.70 20.90 44.01
CA TYR A 798 -13.49 22.19 43.35
C TYR A 798 -14.65 22.68 42.49
N TRP A 799 -15.57 21.77 42.16
CA TRP A 799 -16.87 22.10 41.54
C TRP A 799 -17.86 22.68 42.55
N LYS A 800 -17.58 22.56 43.86
CA LYS A 800 -18.40 23.11 44.94
C LYS A 800 -17.75 24.36 45.55
N ASP A 801 -16.43 24.33 45.77
CA ASP A 801 -15.63 25.42 46.33
C ASP A 801 -14.29 25.52 45.58
N PRO A 802 -13.98 26.60 44.86
CA PRO A 802 -14.66 27.90 44.82
C PRO A 802 -16.00 27.92 44.04
N GLY A 803 -16.30 26.88 43.25
CA GLY A 803 -17.59 26.72 42.57
C GLY A 803 -17.46 26.32 41.10
N PRO A 804 -18.59 26.00 40.43
CA PRO A 804 -18.58 25.47 39.07
C PRO A 804 -18.29 26.53 37.99
N PHE A 805 -18.59 27.80 38.27
CA PHE A 805 -18.39 28.93 37.36
C PHE A 805 -17.57 30.02 38.05
N VAL A 806 -16.77 30.74 37.27
CA VAL A 806 -16.06 31.95 37.71
C VAL A 806 -16.73 33.19 37.13
N GLU A 807 -16.86 34.24 37.95
CA GLU A 807 -17.35 35.54 37.50
C GLU A 807 -16.26 36.30 36.74
N TYR A 808 -16.54 36.74 35.52
CA TYR A 808 -15.59 37.45 34.66
C TYR A 808 -16.15 38.80 34.22
N ILE A 809 -15.41 39.89 34.50
CA ILE A 809 -15.71 41.31 34.16
C ILE A 809 -16.97 41.90 34.83
N ALA A 810 -17.99 41.09 35.09
CA ALA A 810 -19.21 41.46 35.79
C ALA A 810 -19.47 40.48 36.95
N SER A 811 -20.43 40.80 37.82
CA SER A 811 -20.82 39.97 38.96
C SER A 811 -22.13 39.21 38.72
N GLY A 812 -22.38 38.15 39.50
CA GLY A 812 -23.59 37.33 39.43
C GLY A 812 -23.67 36.45 38.18
N SER A 813 -24.88 35.98 37.83
CA SER A 813 -25.08 35.06 36.71
C SER A 813 -24.60 35.61 35.36
N TRP A 814 -24.64 36.92 35.17
CA TRP A 814 -24.08 37.55 33.98
C TRP A 814 -22.55 37.43 33.94
N GLY A 815 -21.88 37.69 35.07
CA GLY A 815 -20.44 37.46 35.20
C GLY A 815 -20.02 36.02 34.93
N GLN A 816 -20.79 35.05 35.43
CA GLN A 816 -20.56 33.62 35.20
C GLN A 816 -20.72 33.26 33.72
N PHE A 817 -21.73 33.80 33.05
CA PHE A 817 -21.92 33.63 31.61
C PHE A 817 -20.74 34.22 30.80
N LEU A 818 -20.28 35.42 31.15
CA LEU A 818 -19.11 36.03 30.51
C LEU A 818 -17.84 35.21 30.75
N GLY A 819 -17.70 34.57 31.90
CA GLY A 819 -16.61 33.65 32.22
C GLY A 819 -16.62 32.44 31.28
N TYR A 820 -17.76 31.75 31.18
CA TYR A 820 -17.98 30.68 30.20
C TYR A 820 -17.70 31.14 28.76
N TRP A 821 -18.19 32.32 28.36
CA TRP A 821 -18.04 32.83 27.00
C TRP A 821 -16.58 33.18 26.67
N SER A 822 -15.80 33.63 27.66
CA SER A 822 -14.37 33.92 27.47
C SER A 822 -13.53 32.71 27.05
N VAL A 823 -14.01 31.50 27.34
CA VAL A 823 -13.33 30.23 26.99
C VAL A 823 -13.36 29.95 25.48
N MET A 824 -14.30 30.54 24.72
CA MET A 824 -14.52 30.21 23.31
C MET A 824 -13.25 30.36 22.46
N THR A 825 -12.49 31.44 22.62
CA THR A 825 -11.27 31.69 21.84
C THR A 825 -10.19 30.63 22.10
N SER A 826 -9.96 30.27 23.38
CA SER A 826 -9.02 29.22 23.76
C SER A 826 -9.45 27.84 23.22
N ALA A 827 -10.76 27.55 23.27
CA ALA A 827 -11.31 26.32 22.74
C ALA A 827 -11.19 26.24 21.21
N VAL A 828 -11.44 27.35 20.49
CA VAL A 828 -11.26 27.44 19.03
C VAL A 828 -9.81 27.15 18.66
N PHE A 829 -8.85 27.82 19.31
CA PHE A 829 -7.43 27.58 19.07
C PHE A 829 -7.05 26.12 19.35
N SER A 830 -7.59 25.53 20.42
CA SER A 830 -7.32 24.14 20.77
C SER A 830 -7.81 23.13 19.73
N PHE A 831 -8.88 23.45 19.00
CA PHE A 831 -9.41 22.62 17.91
C PHE A 831 -8.89 23.02 16.53
N ALA A 832 -7.99 24.01 16.42
CA ALA A 832 -7.39 24.37 15.14
C ALA A 832 -6.67 23.17 14.51
N GLY A 833 -6.70 23.07 13.17
CA GLY A 833 -6.04 22.00 12.44
C GLY A 833 -6.91 20.77 12.19
N VAL A 834 -8.10 20.65 12.78
CA VAL A 834 -9.08 19.59 12.44
C VAL A 834 -9.47 19.63 10.95
N GLU A 835 -9.49 20.80 10.33
CA GLU A 835 -9.80 20.99 8.90
C GLU A 835 -8.68 20.51 7.96
N SER A 836 -7.47 20.29 8.48
CA SER A 836 -6.32 19.85 7.68
C SER A 836 -6.49 18.44 7.08
N ILE A 837 -7.39 17.62 7.65
CA ILE A 837 -7.74 16.28 7.13
C ILE A 837 -8.17 16.36 5.67
N ALA A 838 -9.00 17.36 5.33
CA ALA A 838 -9.49 17.51 3.97
C ALA A 838 -8.40 17.99 3.00
N MET A 839 -7.33 18.63 3.48
CA MET A 839 -6.22 19.10 2.62
C MET A 839 -5.44 17.95 2.00
N ALA A 840 -5.47 16.77 2.63
CA ALA A 840 -4.87 15.55 2.11
C ALA A 840 -5.85 14.72 1.25
N ALA A 841 -7.07 15.20 1.00
CA ALA A 841 -8.08 14.48 0.22
C ALA A 841 -7.62 14.15 -1.21
N ALA A 842 -6.91 15.07 -1.87
CA ALA A 842 -6.36 14.83 -3.21
C ALA A 842 -5.16 13.85 -3.22
N GLU A 843 -4.55 13.59 -2.06
CA GLU A 843 -3.46 12.63 -1.88
C GLU A 843 -3.96 11.28 -1.34
N THR A 844 -5.28 11.12 -1.14
CA THR A 844 -5.93 9.93 -0.57
C THR A 844 -6.44 9.00 -1.69
N ARG A 845 -6.20 7.68 -1.60
CA ARG A 845 -6.61 6.70 -2.63
C ARG A 845 -8.15 6.59 -2.83
N ASN A 846 -8.95 6.73 -1.76
CA ASN A 846 -10.42 6.74 -1.83
C ASN A 846 -11.01 7.85 -0.95
N PRO A 847 -10.94 9.13 -1.38
CA PRO A 847 -11.29 10.26 -0.54
C PRO A 847 -12.79 10.27 -0.19
N ALA A 848 -13.65 9.76 -1.06
CA ALA A 848 -15.09 9.77 -0.86
C ALA A 848 -15.56 8.84 0.27
N ARG A 849 -14.81 7.77 0.60
CA ARG A 849 -15.06 6.95 1.81
C ARG A 849 -14.15 7.33 2.97
N ALA A 850 -12.86 7.55 2.71
CA ALA A 850 -11.85 7.76 3.74
C ALA A 850 -12.02 9.11 4.47
N ILE A 851 -12.28 10.20 3.73
CA ILE A 851 -12.44 11.53 4.34
C ILE A 851 -13.67 11.58 5.26
N PRO A 852 -14.87 11.12 4.85
CA PRO A 852 -16.00 11.05 5.77
C PRO A 852 -15.77 10.17 7.00
N LYS A 853 -15.08 9.04 6.85
CA LYS A 853 -14.71 8.16 7.98
C LYS A 853 -13.77 8.89 8.95
N ALA A 854 -12.77 9.61 8.43
CA ALA A 854 -11.87 10.43 9.23
C ALA A 854 -12.61 11.56 9.96
N CYS A 855 -13.47 12.32 9.26
CA CYS A 855 -14.30 13.38 9.85
C CYS A 855 -15.23 12.85 10.95
N LYS A 856 -15.85 11.67 10.76
CA LYS A 856 -16.66 11.00 11.80
C LYS A 856 -15.83 10.65 13.04
N ASN A 857 -14.61 10.17 12.84
CA ASN A 857 -13.73 9.79 13.96
C ASN A 857 -13.30 11.01 14.79
N VAL A 858 -13.24 12.22 14.21
CA VAL A 858 -13.00 13.47 14.98
C VAL A 858 -14.05 13.67 16.07
N PHE A 859 -15.32 13.32 15.83
CA PHE A 859 -16.40 13.44 16.84
C PHE A 859 -16.11 12.62 18.11
N ILE A 860 -15.76 11.34 17.93
CA ILE A 860 -15.44 10.44 19.05
C ILE A 860 -14.19 10.95 19.79
N ARG A 861 -13.21 11.50 19.06
CA ARG A 861 -11.98 12.06 19.63
C ARG A 861 -12.22 13.29 20.49
N ILE A 862 -13.08 14.22 20.05
CA ILE A 862 -13.45 15.41 20.85
C ILE A 862 -14.12 14.98 22.16
N LEU A 863 -15.06 14.02 22.10
CA LEU A 863 -15.74 13.52 23.28
C LEU A 863 -14.81 12.79 24.26
N VAL A 864 -13.91 11.93 23.75
CA VAL A 864 -13.06 11.08 24.61
C VAL A 864 -11.81 11.81 25.11
N PHE A 865 -11.13 12.59 24.27
CA PHE A 865 -9.84 13.19 24.64
C PHE A 865 -9.96 14.60 25.21
N TYR A 866 -10.87 15.43 24.69
CA TYR A 866 -11.02 16.81 25.13
C TYR A 866 -11.97 16.94 26.32
N ILE A 867 -13.22 16.49 26.17
CA ILE A 867 -14.24 16.65 27.22
C ILE A 867 -13.85 15.91 28.49
N LEU A 868 -13.32 14.68 28.37
CA LEU A 868 -12.85 13.92 29.53
C LEU A 868 -11.64 14.58 30.19
N ALA A 869 -10.62 15.00 29.43
CA ALA A 869 -9.44 15.66 30.00
C ALA A 869 -9.82 16.92 30.78
N ILE A 870 -10.74 17.74 30.24
CA ILE A 870 -11.21 18.98 30.88
C ILE A 870 -12.02 18.68 32.14
N LEU A 871 -12.89 17.67 32.08
CA LEU A 871 -13.63 17.21 33.25
C LEU A 871 -12.66 16.78 34.37
N ILE A 872 -11.63 16.00 34.03
CA ILE A 872 -10.60 15.58 34.99
C ILE A 872 -9.85 16.79 35.55
N VAL A 873 -9.36 17.69 34.70
CA VAL A 873 -8.66 18.91 35.13
C VAL A 873 -9.51 19.77 36.06
N GLY A 874 -10.78 19.99 35.71
CA GLY A 874 -11.70 20.77 36.53
C GLY A 874 -12.00 20.13 37.90
N MET A 875 -11.78 18.82 38.06
CA MET A 875 -11.82 18.16 39.37
C MET A 875 -10.50 18.29 40.14
N LEU A 876 -9.36 18.40 39.45
CA LEU A 876 -8.03 18.33 40.05
C LEU A 876 -7.45 19.65 40.54
N VAL A 877 -7.80 20.76 39.89
CA VAL A 877 -7.20 22.07 40.18
C VAL A 877 -8.30 23.08 40.50
N ARG A 878 -8.07 23.91 41.51
CA ARG A 878 -8.98 25.01 41.86
C ARG A 878 -8.88 26.11 40.80
N SER A 879 -10.00 26.71 40.43
CA SER A 879 -10.01 27.81 39.45
C SER A 879 -9.40 29.11 39.97
N ASP A 880 -9.22 29.25 41.28
CA ASP A 880 -8.57 30.39 41.95
C ASP A 880 -7.08 30.15 42.28
N ASP A 881 -6.46 29.07 41.77
CA ASP A 881 -5.03 28.79 41.96
C ASP A 881 -4.18 29.81 41.19
N GLU A 882 -3.34 30.56 41.90
CA GLU A 882 -2.50 31.63 41.34
C GLU A 882 -1.52 31.10 40.29
N ARG A 883 -1.12 29.82 40.38
CA ARG A 883 -0.22 29.17 39.42
C ARG A 883 -0.85 28.97 38.04
N LEU A 884 -2.18 29.11 37.89
CA LEU A 884 -2.82 29.06 36.58
C LEU A 884 -2.54 30.29 35.71
N ASN A 885 -2.00 31.38 36.28
CA ASN A 885 -1.77 32.67 35.60
C ASN A 885 -0.44 33.33 35.97
N ASP A 886 0.56 32.53 36.35
CA ASP A 886 1.88 33.09 36.68
C ASP A 886 2.56 33.64 35.41
N GLN A 887 2.66 34.97 35.34
CA GLN A 887 3.28 35.72 34.23
C GLN A 887 4.81 35.69 34.27
N SER A 888 5.42 35.19 35.36
CA SER A 888 6.88 35.17 35.55
C SER A 888 7.61 34.02 34.85
N GLY A 889 6.89 33.14 34.13
CA GLY A 889 7.46 32.02 33.40
C GLY A 889 7.86 30.81 34.25
N ALA A 890 8.11 31.02 35.55
CA ALA A 890 8.45 29.95 36.49
C ALA A 890 7.29 28.95 36.73
N ALA A 891 6.04 29.33 36.44
CA ALA A 891 4.88 28.48 36.66
C ALA A 891 3.76 28.59 35.61
N GLY A 892 4.07 28.78 34.32
CA GLY A 892 3.12 28.53 33.22
C GLY A 892 2.83 27.03 33.05
N GLN A 893 2.25 26.39 34.07
CA GLN A 893 2.12 24.94 34.13
C GLN A 893 0.76 24.48 33.64
N SER A 894 0.76 23.47 32.77
CA SER A 894 -0.42 22.69 32.47
C SER A 894 -1.13 22.30 33.77
N PRO A 895 -2.48 22.40 33.88
CA PRO A 895 -3.19 22.04 35.10
C PRO A 895 -2.90 20.62 35.59
N PHE A 896 -2.57 19.71 34.68
CA PHE A 896 -2.13 18.35 35.03
C PHE A 896 -0.79 18.31 35.76
N VAL A 897 0.14 19.20 35.40
CA VAL A 897 1.45 19.37 36.05
C VAL A 897 1.26 19.94 37.44
N ILE A 898 0.38 20.95 37.59
CA ILE A 898 0.00 21.53 38.88
C ILE A 898 -0.57 20.44 39.81
N ALA A 899 -1.50 19.61 39.30
CA ALA A 899 -2.10 18.53 40.05
C ALA A 899 -1.08 17.45 40.46
N ALA A 900 -0.19 17.04 39.55
CA ALA A 900 0.85 16.06 39.84
C ALA A 900 1.88 16.55 40.85
N SER A 901 2.25 17.84 40.78
CA SER A 901 3.12 18.48 41.76
C SER A 901 2.45 18.57 43.13
N ALA A 902 1.16 18.91 43.18
CA ALA A 902 0.40 18.95 44.43
C ALA A 902 0.21 17.55 45.06
N ALA A 903 0.15 16.51 44.23
CA ALA A 903 0.13 15.11 44.68
C ALA A 903 1.50 14.57 45.14
N GLY A 904 2.56 15.37 45.06
CA GLY A 904 3.90 14.99 45.52
C GLY A 904 4.63 14.00 44.60
N ILE A 905 4.31 13.96 43.29
CA ILE A 905 4.93 13.05 42.33
C ILE A 905 5.99 13.81 41.50
N PRO A 906 7.28 13.80 41.90
CA PRO A 906 8.28 14.75 41.39
C PRO A 906 8.68 14.53 39.93
N ALA A 907 8.57 13.31 39.40
CA ALA A 907 9.01 12.99 38.04
C ALA A 907 8.01 13.41 36.94
N ILE A 908 6.72 13.45 37.28
CA ILE A 908 5.64 13.64 36.30
C ILE A 908 5.67 15.03 35.65
N PRO A 909 5.84 16.14 36.40
CA PRO A 909 5.92 17.48 35.81
C PRO A 909 6.92 17.60 34.66
N SER A 910 8.12 17.02 34.82
CA SER A 910 9.16 17.02 33.78
C SER A 910 8.75 16.18 32.57
N VAL A 911 8.17 14.99 32.77
CA VAL A 911 7.74 14.13 31.65
C VAL A 911 6.64 14.82 30.83
N VAL A 912 5.65 15.40 31.50
CA VAL A 912 4.53 16.08 30.83
C VAL A 912 5.05 17.26 30.02
N ASN A 913 5.84 18.17 30.61
CA ASN A 913 6.36 19.33 29.87
C ASN A 913 7.23 18.92 28.67
N ALA A 914 8.06 17.88 28.80
CA ALA A 914 8.93 17.44 27.70
C ALA A 914 8.12 16.92 26.51
N VAL A 915 7.07 16.16 26.80
CA VAL A 915 6.15 15.60 25.80
C VAL A 915 5.28 16.71 25.19
N VAL A 916 4.84 17.71 25.96
CA VAL A 916 4.10 18.88 25.44
C VAL A 916 4.97 19.74 24.51
N ILE A 917 6.28 19.89 24.75
CA ILE A 917 7.19 20.56 23.82
C ILE A 917 7.23 19.86 22.46
N THR A 918 7.31 18.52 22.45
CA THR A 918 7.25 17.76 21.19
C THR A 918 5.89 17.91 20.50
N SER A 919 4.81 18.08 21.28
CA SER A 919 3.48 18.35 20.76
C SER A 919 3.39 19.71 20.06
N ALA A 920 3.92 20.76 20.68
CA ALA A 920 4.00 22.11 20.13
C ALA A 920 4.85 22.17 18.84
N TRP A 921 5.99 21.45 18.84
CA TRP A 921 6.85 21.39 17.67
C TRP A 921 6.18 20.63 16.51
N SER A 922 5.47 19.54 16.80
CA SER A 922 4.63 18.84 15.81
C SER A 922 3.55 19.76 15.20
N ALA A 923 2.85 20.57 16.02
CA ALA A 923 1.86 21.53 15.52
C ALA A 923 2.49 22.62 14.63
N SER A 924 3.72 23.06 14.94
CA SER A 924 4.51 23.95 14.09
C SER A 924 4.81 23.32 12.73
N ASN A 925 5.26 22.07 12.72
CA ASN A 925 5.58 21.34 11.48
C ASN A 925 4.32 21.12 10.63
N GLN A 926 3.18 20.79 11.23
CA GLN A 926 1.89 20.67 10.53
C GLN A 926 1.44 22.00 9.90
N SER A 927 1.58 23.10 10.64
CA SER A 927 1.24 24.45 10.13
C SER A 927 2.15 24.87 8.96
N LEU A 928 3.45 24.55 9.04
CA LEU A 928 4.39 24.78 7.94
C LEU A 928 4.02 23.95 6.70
N LEU A 929 3.66 22.68 6.91
CA LEU A 929 3.25 21.77 5.85
C LEU A 929 2.00 22.28 5.11
N ALA A 930 0.97 22.67 5.88
CA ALA A 930 -0.29 23.18 5.36
C ALA A 930 -0.10 24.52 4.65
N GLY A 931 0.60 25.46 5.29
CA GLY A 931 0.86 26.79 4.76
C GLY A 931 1.64 26.79 3.45
N THR A 932 2.69 25.96 3.36
CA THR A 932 3.51 25.86 2.13
C THR A 932 2.75 25.28 0.95
N ARG A 933 1.86 24.30 1.19
CA ARG A 933 0.99 23.70 0.15
C ARG A 933 -0.06 24.67 -0.36
N VAL A 934 -0.70 25.44 0.54
CA VAL A 934 -1.68 26.46 0.14
C VAL A 934 -0.99 27.57 -0.66
N LEU A 935 0.17 28.06 -0.20
CA LEU A 935 0.91 29.10 -0.92
C LEU A 935 1.38 28.63 -2.30
N TYR A 936 1.86 27.38 -2.40
CA TYR A 936 2.20 26.76 -3.67
C TYR A 936 0.98 26.65 -4.61
N GLY A 937 -0.18 26.23 -4.09
CA GLY A 937 -1.44 26.16 -4.84
C GLY A 937 -1.93 27.52 -5.33
N LEU A 938 -1.80 28.57 -4.52
CA LEU A 938 -2.09 29.95 -4.94
C LEU A 938 -1.14 30.40 -6.06
N ALA A 939 0.15 30.03 -5.98
CA ALA A 939 1.13 30.39 -7.00
C ALA A 939 0.86 29.71 -8.34
N LEU A 940 0.41 28.45 -8.34
CA LEU A 940 0.03 27.71 -9.55
C LEU A 940 -1.06 28.47 -10.33
N LYS A 941 -2.01 29.08 -9.61
CA LYS A 941 -3.12 29.84 -10.18
C LYS A 941 -2.83 31.32 -10.39
N ARG A 942 -1.56 31.74 -10.28
CA ARG A 942 -1.13 33.14 -10.39
C ARG A 942 -1.87 34.06 -9.40
N GLN A 943 -2.30 33.49 -8.27
CA GLN A 943 -2.86 34.20 -7.11
C GLN A 943 -1.77 34.55 -6.09
N ALA A 944 -0.60 33.93 -6.21
CA ALA A 944 0.65 34.34 -5.58
C ALA A 944 1.78 34.44 -6.62
N PRO A 945 2.89 35.14 -6.31
CA PRO A 945 4.07 35.23 -7.19
C PRO A 945 4.60 33.85 -7.63
N GLN A 946 4.95 33.71 -8.91
CA GLN A 946 5.42 32.43 -9.49
C GLN A 946 6.73 31.91 -8.89
N ILE A 947 7.50 32.74 -8.16
CA ILE A 947 8.71 32.30 -7.47
C ILE A 947 8.44 31.18 -6.46
N PHE A 948 7.23 31.13 -5.89
CA PHE A 948 6.79 30.11 -4.94
C PHE A 948 6.62 28.72 -5.58
N LEU A 949 6.64 28.60 -6.91
CA LEU A 949 6.58 27.33 -7.62
C LEU A 949 7.91 26.55 -7.64
N ARG A 950 9.00 27.13 -7.14
CA ARG A 950 10.30 26.46 -7.13
C ARG A 950 10.34 25.35 -6.09
N THR A 951 10.62 24.14 -6.55
CA THR A 951 10.75 22.93 -5.73
C THR A 951 12.18 22.39 -5.75
N THR A 952 12.54 21.61 -4.73
CA THR A 952 13.78 20.80 -4.69
C THR A 952 13.68 19.61 -5.65
N ALA A 953 14.78 18.91 -5.93
CA ALA A 953 14.81 17.72 -6.79
C ALA A 953 13.85 16.58 -6.39
N TRP A 954 13.43 16.54 -5.12
CA TRP A 954 12.48 15.56 -4.55
C TRP A 954 11.11 16.17 -4.21
N GLY A 955 10.74 17.31 -4.82
CA GLY A 955 9.36 17.82 -4.85
C GLY A 955 8.94 18.77 -3.72
N VAL A 956 9.86 19.22 -2.84
CA VAL A 956 9.53 20.14 -1.73
C VAL A 956 9.59 21.62 -2.17
N PRO A 957 8.55 22.45 -1.96
CA PRO A 957 8.53 23.86 -2.37
C PRO A 957 9.37 24.75 -1.43
N TYR A 958 10.69 24.70 -1.57
CA TYR A 958 11.63 25.34 -0.64
C TYR A 958 11.47 26.86 -0.53
N VAL A 959 11.03 27.55 -1.59
CA VAL A 959 10.78 29.01 -1.52
C VAL A 959 9.60 29.32 -0.60
N CYS A 960 8.55 28.50 -0.61
CA CYS A 960 7.48 28.61 0.36
C CYS A 960 8.01 28.39 1.78
N VAL A 961 8.82 27.35 1.98
CA VAL A 961 9.41 27.04 3.31
C VAL A 961 10.22 28.23 3.84
N LEU A 962 11.09 28.81 3.02
CA LEU A 962 11.89 29.98 3.40
C LEU A 962 11.04 31.21 3.71
N PHE A 963 9.95 31.42 2.97
CA PHE A 963 9.00 32.50 3.25
C PHE A 963 8.36 32.35 4.63
N PHE A 964 7.84 31.17 4.97
CA PHE A 964 7.30 30.91 6.32
C PHE A 964 8.39 31.02 7.39
N THR A 965 9.61 30.56 7.11
CA THR A 965 10.78 30.66 8.02
C THR A 965 11.06 32.10 8.42
N CYS A 966 10.94 33.06 7.49
CA CYS A 966 11.14 34.48 7.79
C CYS A 966 10.16 35.00 8.85
N PHE A 967 8.92 34.49 8.85
CA PHE A 967 7.91 34.90 9.83
C PHE A 967 8.00 34.13 11.15
N MET A 968 8.68 32.97 11.21
CA MET A 968 8.94 32.30 12.49
C MET A 968 9.73 33.18 13.46
N PHE A 969 10.52 34.13 12.95
CA PHE A 969 11.21 35.14 13.77
C PHE A 969 10.25 36.06 14.55
N LEU A 970 8.95 36.08 14.26
CA LEU A 970 7.97 36.78 15.11
C LEU A 970 7.97 36.25 16.55
N SER A 971 8.40 35.01 16.80
CA SER A 971 8.56 34.47 18.15
C SER A 971 9.54 35.27 19.02
N PHE A 972 10.46 36.05 18.41
CA PHE A 972 11.35 36.96 19.16
C PHE A 972 10.60 38.07 19.91
N MET A 973 9.34 38.34 19.58
CA MET A 973 8.51 39.26 20.36
C MET A 973 8.41 38.82 21.84
N SER A 974 8.52 37.53 22.13
CA SER A 974 8.52 36.98 23.50
C SER A 974 9.61 37.58 24.39
N LEU A 975 10.74 38.02 23.83
CA LEU A 975 11.83 38.67 24.57
C LEU A 975 11.49 40.07 25.06
N SER A 976 10.54 40.74 24.40
CA SER A 976 10.22 42.14 24.67
C SER A 976 8.98 42.33 25.54
N ASN A 977 8.00 41.42 25.43
CA ASN A 977 6.68 41.55 26.08
C ASN A 977 6.31 40.36 26.98
N GLY A 978 7.24 39.39 27.14
CA GLY A 978 7.01 38.13 27.86
C GLY A 978 6.39 37.06 26.95
N ALA A 979 6.82 35.80 27.14
CA ALA A 979 6.40 34.69 26.28
C ALA A 979 4.88 34.40 26.38
N MET A 980 4.32 34.41 27.58
CA MET A 980 2.87 34.20 27.78
C MET A 980 2.00 35.29 27.14
N THR A 981 2.40 36.55 27.24
CA THR A 981 1.66 37.67 26.62
C THR A 981 1.61 37.52 25.10
N VAL A 982 2.77 37.24 24.48
CA VAL A 982 2.89 37.10 23.03
C VAL A 982 2.19 35.84 22.54
N PHE A 983 2.24 34.75 23.31
CA PHE A 983 1.47 33.54 23.04
C PHE A 983 -0.02 33.88 22.88
N TRP A 984 -0.63 34.59 23.83
CA TRP A 984 -2.04 34.93 23.75
C TRP A 984 -2.40 35.87 22.59
N TRP A 985 -1.54 36.83 22.25
CA TRP A 985 -1.76 37.67 21.06
C TRP A 985 -1.81 36.85 19.77
N LEU A 986 -0.90 35.87 19.63
CA LEU A 986 -0.85 35.00 18.47
C LEU A 986 -1.99 33.97 18.47
N VAL A 987 -2.42 33.50 19.64
CA VAL A 987 -3.59 32.63 19.82
C VAL A 987 -4.87 33.34 19.35
N ASP A 988 -5.10 34.58 19.77
CA ASP A 988 -6.29 35.35 19.37
C ASP A 988 -6.37 35.52 17.85
N LEU A 989 -5.25 35.93 17.22
CA LEU A 989 -5.18 36.11 15.77
C LEU A 989 -5.39 34.79 15.02
N THR A 990 -4.80 33.70 15.52
CA THR A 990 -4.95 32.36 14.91
C THR A 990 -6.38 31.86 15.05
N ALA A 991 -7.01 32.04 16.22
CA ALA A 991 -8.39 31.65 16.46
C ALA A 991 -9.37 32.40 15.55
N ALA A 992 -9.16 33.70 15.32
CA ALA A 992 -9.95 34.48 14.36
C ALA A 992 -9.87 33.89 12.93
N GLY A 993 -8.67 33.57 12.45
CA GLY A 993 -8.46 32.96 11.13
C GLY A 993 -9.07 31.57 10.98
N VAL A 994 -9.04 30.77 12.05
CA VAL A 994 -9.70 29.45 12.09
C VAL A 994 -11.22 29.60 12.00
N LEU A 995 -11.82 30.55 12.73
CA LEU A 995 -13.27 30.83 12.64
C LEU A 995 -13.68 31.29 11.24
N ILE A 996 -12.90 32.15 10.58
CA ILE A 996 -13.18 32.53 9.19
C ILE A 996 -13.12 31.31 8.26
N SER A 997 -12.14 30.43 8.47
CA SER A 997 -11.99 29.19 7.68
C SER A 997 -13.18 28.25 7.88
N TRP A 998 -13.59 28.03 9.14
CA TRP A 998 -14.76 27.22 9.48
C TRP A 998 -16.06 27.82 8.93
N ALA A 999 -16.22 29.14 9.00
CA ALA A 999 -17.35 29.84 8.39
C ALA A 999 -17.39 29.62 6.88
N SER A 1000 -16.23 29.64 6.20
CA SER A 1000 -16.14 29.32 4.78
C SER A 1000 -16.50 27.87 4.47
N ILE A 1001 -16.06 26.89 5.29
CA ILE A 1001 -16.41 25.48 5.12
C ILE A 1001 -17.93 25.29 5.21
N LEU A 1002 -18.56 25.89 6.22
CA LEU A 1002 -20.00 25.82 6.44
C LEU A 1002 -20.76 26.53 5.31
N LEU A 1003 -20.26 27.66 4.83
CA LEU A 1003 -20.82 28.38 3.68
C LEU A 1003 -20.74 27.55 2.39
N ASN A 1004 -19.61 26.88 2.13
CA ASN A 1004 -19.44 25.98 0.99
C ASN A 1004 -20.49 24.88 1.00
N HIS A 1005 -20.69 24.23 2.15
CA HIS A 1005 -21.70 23.19 2.32
C HIS A 1005 -23.14 23.71 2.11
N ILE A 1006 -23.47 24.86 2.69
CA ILE A 1006 -24.78 25.51 2.50
C ILE A 1006 -25.01 25.79 1.01
N ARG A 1007 -24.01 26.34 0.30
CA ARG A 1007 -24.14 26.63 -1.13
C ARG A 1007 -24.26 25.37 -1.99
N LEU A 1008 -23.52 24.31 -1.68
CA LEU A 1008 -23.69 23.01 -2.32
C LEU A 1008 -25.14 22.51 -2.18
N ARG A 1009 -25.70 22.55 -0.96
CA ARG A 1009 -27.07 22.11 -0.68
C ARG A 1009 -28.12 22.96 -1.40
N LEU A 1010 -27.94 24.28 -1.42
CA LEU A 1010 -28.84 25.19 -2.14
C LEU A 1010 -28.77 24.96 -3.66
N ALA A 1011 -27.59 24.68 -4.20
CA ALA A 1011 -27.38 24.37 -5.61
C ALA A 1011 -28.05 23.04 -5.99
N MET A 1012 -27.87 21.98 -5.20
CA MET A 1012 -28.56 20.69 -5.40
C MET A 1012 -30.08 20.86 -5.40
N LYS A 1013 -30.63 21.62 -4.44
CA LYS A 1013 -32.07 21.92 -4.38
C LYS A 1013 -32.55 22.70 -5.60
N LYS A 1014 -31.78 23.70 -6.05
CA LYS A 1014 -32.13 24.53 -7.22
C LYS A 1014 -32.07 23.75 -8.54
N GLN A 1015 -31.12 22.81 -8.66
CA GLN A 1015 -30.91 21.97 -9.83
C GLN A 1015 -31.73 20.66 -9.81
N GLY A 1016 -32.55 20.44 -8.78
CA GLY A 1016 -33.41 19.26 -8.68
C GLY A 1016 -32.69 17.95 -8.34
N ILE A 1017 -31.46 18.01 -7.81
CA ILE A 1017 -30.65 16.83 -7.49
C ILE A 1017 -30.94 16.37 -6.05
N PRO A 1018 -31.31 15.09 -5.84
CA PRO A 1018 -31.57 14.57 -4.50
C PRO A 1018 -30.27 14.46 -3.69
N ILE A 1019 -30.33 14.81 -2.39
CA ILE A 1019 -29.19 14.75 -1.44
C ILE A 1019 -28.59 13.35 -1.36
N LYS A 1020 -29.41 12.31 -1.55
CA LYS A 1020 -28.99 10.90 -1.58
C LYS A 1020 -27.97 10.58 -2.67
N LYS A 1021 -27.79 11.47 -3.65
CA LYS A 1021 -26.76 11.34 -4.69
C LYS A 1021 -25.36 11.66 -4.15
N LEU A 1022 -25.22 12.37 -3.03
CA LEU A 1022 -23.91 12.63 -2.43
C LEU A 1022 -23.23 11.31 -2.02
N PRO A 1023 -21.91 11.14 -2.30
CA PRO A 1023 -21.15 9.94 -1.90
C PRO A 1023 -21.25 9.65 -0.41
N TRP A 1024 -21.33 10.72 0.39
CA TRP A 1024 -21.64 10.65 1.80
C TRP A 1024 -22.53 11.82 2.19
N HIS A 1025 -23.55 11.54 3.01
CA HIS A 1025 -24.41 12.57 3.59
C HIS A 1025 -24.85 12.19 5.01
N ASN A 1026 -25.27 13.18 5.79
CA ASN A 1026 -25.86 13.01 7.10
C ASN A 1026 -27.09 13.90 7.26
N SER A 1027 -28.19 13.38 7.80
CA SER A 1027 -29.43 14.15 8.00
C SER A 1027 -29.24 15.35 8.94
N TRP A 1028 -28.28 15.28 9.87
CA TRP A 1028 -28.00 16.35 10.83
C TRP A 1028 -27.37 17.60 10.21
N THR A 1029 -26.63 17.46 9.10
CA THR A 1029 -25.89 18.57 8.45
C THR A 1029 -26.81 19.66 7.90
N PHE A 1030 -28.08 19.33 7.65
CA PHE A 1030 -29.06 20.31 7.22
C PHE A 1030 -29.25 21.45 8.24
N TYR A 1031 -29.29 21.11 9.53
CA TYR A 1031 -29.47 22.10 10.59
C TYR A 1031 -28.13 22.56 11.16
N SER A 1032 -27.19 21.63 11.32
CA SER A 1032 -25.92 21.93 11.97
C SER A 1032 -25.05 22.89 11.15
N SER A 1033 -25.12 22.90 9.82
CA SER A 1033 -24.34 23.84 9.01
C SER A 1033 -24.75 25.31 9.22
N TYR A 1034 -26.05 25.60 9.32
CA TYR A 1034 -26.52 26.97 9.59
C TYR A 1034 -26.26 27.38 11.04
N ALA A 1035 -26.53 26.48 12.00
CA ALA A 1035 -26.25 26.73 13.40
C ALA A 1035 -24.75 26.94 13.66
N GLY A 1036 -23.91 26.10 13.05
CA GLY A 1036 -22.47 26.22 13.09
C GLY A 1036 -21.99 27.52 12.48
N LEU A 1037 -22.55 27.96 11.34
CA LEU A 1037 -22.15 29.21 10.70
C LEU A 1037 -22.51 30.41 11.58
N PHE A 1038 -23.73 30.42 12.12
CA PHE A 1038 -24.15 31.45 13.06
C PHE A 1038 -23.23 31.50 14.29
N MET A 1039 -22.95 30.36 14.91
CA MET A 1039 -22.09 30.29 16.09
C MET A 1039 -20.65 30.70 15.78
N THR A 1040 -20.10 30.30 14.63
CA THR A 1040 -18.75 30.68 14.21
C THR A 1040 -18.63 32.19 14.03
N LEU A 1041 -19.61 32.82 13.37
CA LEU A 1041 -19.65 34.28 13.21
C LEU A 1041 -19.88 35.00 14.54
N LEU A 1042 -20.75 34.45 15.40
CA LEU A 1042 -21.01 35.01 16.73
C LEU A 1042 -19.74 34.99 17.58
N ILE A 1043 -19.02 33.87 17.63
CA ILE A 1043 -17.75 33.76 18.37
C ILE A 1043 -16.71 34.70 17.75
N LEU A 1044 -16.60 34.79 16.42
CA LEU A 1044 -15.66 35.70 15.76
C LEU A 1044 -15.92 37.17 16.13
N LEU A 1045 -17.17 37.61 16.09
CA LEU A 1045 -17.54 38.99 16.41
C LEU A 1045 -17.44 39.31 17.90
N THR A 1046 -17.55 38.30 18.76
CA THR A 1046 -17.53 38.46 20.22
C THR A 1046 -16.24 37.97 20.86
N GLY A 1047 -15.24 37.47 20.13
CA GLY A 1047 -14.03 36.88 20.70
C GLY A 1047 -13.23 37.87 21.57
N GLY A 1048 -13.18 39.14 21.13
CA GLY A 1048 -12.57 40.23 21.87
C GLY A 1048 -13.56 41.06 22.71
N PHE A 1049 -14.75 40.54 23.08
CA PHE A 1049 -15.83 41.34 23.66
C PHE A 1049 -15.42 42.19 24.88
N ARG A 1050 -14.40 41.73 25.64
CA ARG A 1050 -13.86 42.43 26.81
C ARG A 1050 -13.49 43.88 26.48
N VAL A 1051 -12.90 44.16 25.32
CA VAL A 1051 -12.42 45.51 24.96
C VAL A 1051 -13.55 46.53 24.81
N PHE A 1052 -14.78 46.06 24.58
CA PHE A 1052 -15.97 46.90 24.49
C PHE A 1052 -16.67 47.12 25.84
N THR A 1053 -16.19 46.50 26.92
CA THR A 1053 -16.76 46.68 28.27
C THR A 1053 -16.16 47.90 28.96
N ARG A 1054 -16.96 48.56 29.81
CA ARG A 1054 -16.57 49.81 30.48
C ARG A 1054 -15.29 49.60 31.32
N GLY A 1055 -14.24 50.35 31.00
CA GLY A 1055 -12.97 50.33 31.74
C GLY A 1055 -11.95 49.27 31.30
N ASN A 1056 -12.24 48.48 30.25
CA ASN A 1056 -11.37 47.40 29.76
C ASN A 1056 -10.85 47.65 28.33
N TRP A 1057 -10.80 48.90 27.86
CA TRP A 1057 -10.27 49.20 26.53
C TRP A 1057 -8.78 48.85 26.45
N ASP A 1058 -8.43 47.95 25.53
CA ASP A 1058 -7.07 47.54 25.24
C ASP A 1058 -6.86 47.54 23.72
N PRO A 1059 -6.08 48.50 23.17
CA PRO A 1059 -5.80 48.55 21.74
C PRO A 1059 -5.14 47.27 21.21
N VAL A 1060 -4.30 46.61 22.01
CA VAL A 1060 -3.59 45.41 21.56
C VAL A 1060 -4.56 44.24 21.47
N GLY A 1061 -5.37 44.00 22.52
CA GLY A 1061 -6.43 43.00 22.51
C GLY A 1061 -7.49 43.23 21.43
N PHE A 1062 -7.82 44.49 21.11
CA PHE A 1062 -8.73 44.80 20.00
C PHE A 1062 -8.13 44.39 18.66
N VAL A 1063 -6.86 44.72 18.42
CA VAL A 1063 -6.18 44.35 17.16
C VAL A 1063 -5.98 42.83 17.10
N SER A 1064 -5.52 42.17 18.15
CA SER A 1064 -5.30 40.71 18.16
C SER A 1064 -6.59 39.93 17.91
N SER A 1065 -7.72 40.39 18.45
CA SER A 1065 -9.01 39.71 18.31
C SER A 1065 -9.72 39.96 16.98
N TYR A 1066 -9.48 41.10 16.32
CA TYR A 1066 -10.32 41.56 15.20
C TYR A 1066 -9.57 41.88 13.89
N LEU A 1067 -8.23 41.91 13.88
CA LEU A 1067 -7.44 42.28 12.69
C LEU A 1067 -7.73 41.40 11.46
N ASP A 1068 -8.05 40.14 11.68
CA ASP A 1068 -8.24 39.18 10.60
C ASP A 1068 -9.49 39.45 9.75
N ILE A 1069 -10.55 39.99 10.37
CA ILE A 1069 -11.81 40.35 9.68
C ILE A 1069 -11.58 41.36 8.53
N PRO A 1070 -10.99 42.56 8.75
CA PRO A 1070 -10.72 43.50 7.68
C PRO A 1070 -9.66 43.00 6.70
N LEU A 1071 -8.72 42.14 7.12
CA LEU A 1071 -7.73 41.55 6.20
C LEU A 1071 -8.41 40.64 5.16
N VAL A 1072 -9.28 39.74 5.60
CA VAL A 1072 -9.99 38.82 4.69
C VAL A 1072 -11.00 39.57 3.83
N ILE A 1073 -11.76 40.52 4.41
CA ILE A 1073 -12.68 41.37 3.63
C ILE A 1073 -11.89 42.20 2.60
N GLY A 1074 -10.74 42.76 2.99
CA GLY A 1074 -9.85 43.50 2.09
C GLY A 1074 -9.35 42.63 0.95
N ALA A 1075 -8.81 41.44 1.23
CA ALA A 1075 -8.37 40.49 0.21
C ALA A 1075 -9.49 40.10 -0.75
N TYR A 1076 -10.69 39.85 -0.22
CA TYR A 1076 -11.89 39.56 -1.02
C TYR A 1076 -12.25 40.72 -1.94
N LEU A 1077 -12.37 41.93 -1.41
CA LEU A 1077 -12.77 43.12 -2.20
C LEU A 1077 -11.72 43.48 -3.24
N ILE A 1078 -10.42 43.45 -2.89
CA ILE A 1078 -9.33 43.74 -3.82
C ILE A 1078 -9.39 42.78 -5.00
N TRP A 1079 -9.45 41.47 -4.75
CA TRP A 1079 -9.51 40.49 -5.84
C TRP A 1079 -10.79 40.62 -6.65
N LYS A 1080 -11.93 40.85 -5.98
CA LYS A 1080 -13.23 41.02 -6.62
C LYS A 1080 -13.25 42.20 -7.59
N PHE A 1081 -12.67 43.34 -7.23
CA PHE A 1081 -12.64 44.52 -8.10
C PHE A 1081 -11.54 44.44 -9.17
N VAL A 1082 -10.36 43.92 -8.84
CA VAL A 1082 -9.24 43.79 -9.79
C VAL A 1082 -9.52 42.74 -10.86
N LYS A 1083 -10.03 41.57 -10.47
CA LYS A 1083 -10.33 40.45 -11.38
C LYS A 1083 -11.78 40.43 -11.86
N LYS A 1084 -12.63 41.35 -11.36
CA LYS A 1084 -14.06 41.49 -11.72
C LYS A 1084 -14.83 40.16 -11.59
N THR A 1085 -14.55 39.41 -10.52
CA THR A 1085 -15.20 38.11 -10.28
C THR A 1085 -16.67 38.29 -9.89
N LYS A 1086 -17.47 37.25 -10.09
CA LYS A 1086 -18.89 37.21 -9.72
C LYS A 1086 -19.14 36.04 -8.79
N VAL A 1087 -20.13 36.20 -7.90
CA VAL A 1087 -20.64 35.10 -7.09
C VAL A 1087 -21.27 34.08 -8.02
N VAL A 1088 -20.90 32.81 -7.88
CA VAL A 1088 -21.37 31.74 -8.78
C VAL A 1088 -22.87 31.53 -8.57
N PRO A 1089 -23.71 31.69 -9.61
CA PRO A 1089 -25.14 31.42 -9.51
C PRO A 1089 -25.41 29.95 -9.16
N LEU A 1090 -26.38 29.68 -8.29
CA LEU A 1090 -26.68 28.32 -7.81
C LEU A 1090 -27.03 27.33 -8.95
N ALA A 1091 -27.58 27.84 -10.06
CA ALA A 1091 -27.91 27.03 -11.24
C ALA A 1091 -26.70 26.72 -12.13
N GLU A 1092 -25.62 27.49 -12.03
CA GLU A 1092 -24.41 27.39 -12.85
C GLU A 1092 -23.27 26.63 -12.17
N ILE A 1093 -23.42 26.29 -10.87
CA ILE A 1093 -22.45 25.45 -10.17
C ILE A 1093 -22.43 24.07 -10.87
N PRO A 1094 -21.27 23.58 -11.36
CA PRO A 1094 -21.16 22.41 -12.21
C PRO A 1094 -21.27 21.11 -11.40
N LEU A 1095 -22.43 20.88 -10.76
CA LEU A 1095 -22.67 19.72 -9.92
C LEU A 1095 -22.72 18.42 -10.72
N GLN A 1096 -23.23 18.45 -11.95
CA GLN A 1096 -23.26 17.25 -12.79
C GLN A 1096 -21.86 16.79 -13.17
N ASP A 1097 -20.94 17.72 -13.48
CA ASP A 1097 -19.54 17.38 -13.71
C ASP A 1097 -18.86 16.89 -12.44
N ALA A 1098 -19.18 17.47 -11.28
CA ALA A 1098 -18.68 17.00 -9.99
C ALA A 1098 -19.16 15.58 -9.67
N PHE A 1099 -20.44 15.28 -9.91
CA PHE A 1099 -20.98 13.93 -9.74
C PHE A 1099 -20.41 12.95 -10.75
N ARG A 1100 -20.31 13.33 -12.03
CA ARG A 1100 -19.69 12.50 -13.05
C ARG A 1100 -18.24 12.20 -12.72
N LYS A 1101 -17.46 13.20 -12.30
CA LYS A 1101 -16.07 12.99 -11.88
C LYS A 1101 -15.97 12.15 -10.61
N SER A 1102 -16.84 12.37 -9.64
CA SER A 1102 -16.91 11.54 -8.44
C SER A 1102 -17.37 10.12 -8.74
N GLU A 1103 -18.25 9.91 -9.73
CA GLU A 1103 -18.72 8.62 -10.24
C GLU A 1103 -17.61 7.96 -11.05
N GLU A 1104 -16.86 8.68 -11.88
CA GLU A 1104 -15.65 8.19 -12.58
C GLU A 1104 -14.57 7.81 -11.57
N ASP A 1105 -14.29 8.62 -10.55
CA ASP A 1105 -13.34 8.31 -9.47
C ASP A 1105 -13.85 7.14 -8.60
N HIS A 1106 -15.17 7.05 -8.35
CA HIS A 1106 -15.78 5.92 -7.63
C HIS A 1106 -15.80 4.66 -8.47
N GLU A 1107 -16.08 4.79 -9.76
CA GLU A 1107 -16.03 3.71 -10.71
C GLU A 1107 -14.59 3.27 -10.67
N VAL A 1108 -13.57 4.09 -11.02
CA VAL A 1108 -12.11 3.83 -11.01
C VAL A 1108 -11.58 3.15 -9.73
N VAL A 1109 -12.27 3.33 -8.60
CA VAL A 1109 -11.96 2.67 -7.32
C VAL A 1109 -12.78 1.39 -7.08
N ASN A 1110 -13.98 1.25 -7.65
CA ASN A 1110 -14.87 0.09 -7.49
C ASN A 1110 -14.81 -0.93 -8.63
N ALA A 1111 -14.36 -0.57 -9.82
CA ALA A 1111 -13.96 -1.56 -10.81
C ALA A 1111 -12.42 -1.65 -10.81
#